data_AF-A0A397GJW4-F1
#
_entry.id   AF-A0A397GJW4-F1
#
_cell.length_a   1.000
_cell.length_b   1.000
_cell.length_c   1.000
_cell.angle_alpha   90.00
_cell.angle_beta   90.00
_cell.angle_gamma   90.00
#
_symmetry.space_group_name_H-M   'P 1'
#
loop_
_entity.id
_entity.type
_entity.pdbx_description
1 polymer ?
#
loop_
_entity_poly.entity_id
_entity_poly.type
_entity_poly.pdbx_seq_one_letter_code
_entity_poly.pdbx_strand_id
1 'polypeptide(L)'
;MNIKFSSLFFNNACVIWRNRRLSHFFHFPLFHLFPRFLSEAPSSKPLKILLNCSFVKLREESGYYLDKTRFIPKIESLNANAILSLRPRRFGKTLFLSTLSSYYDIKNKGRFKQLFGDLNIGNNPTPLASSFLVLELNFAGLRTNKTYDIFEEDFYKTLNTDFNRFMYRYKQELGDHFQLFDKKESALVNFKELLNAVEFSGHKLYVFIDEYDAGMNEALKNETILQSLTVRNKNEDTSVQCKIESMDSSFKQFYSRLKGACNMDIARVFQTGVTPVVLAEFTSGFNISEDLALDKEFWDLYGFKKSEVDLLLNKAFGNSLLSNVKERLITWLKEENDGYFFHPSQPEGIFNTARVLYCIRKFMKQKKELDDSLDPSVIFNTLLDFPSDPQTLPSQTTLDLIVNNPLGKSILTEALNQNPLKLKKDIEQRFRLTNIRELATDRTPLLSFMFYTGALTYKPRSPGSFEYELQVPNHIAKREFIAEALKIYNWKEEDPISVRKCLQILEGEDNIEPLCRFIEKVLLEPLKDNSVVYSNEEVLKQTFMNAFILTYREDIEPEFQVSNFDKKAIDLIKKGAEGRIAIEFGNIKIGDINFGVNLGDWNKATKVSLSLLEKSEDEILNLETVDFKTSNRYNPNLITIRKFLDDKIEKSNVYLTALKKRNDVKLKSMFIVLRIGLHRLISRRVYRSNE
;
A
#
# COMPACT_ATOMS: atom_id res chain seq x y z
N MET A 1 5.37 64.52 -32.53
CA MET A 1 6.71 64.28 -31.94
C MET A 1 7.10 62.86 -32.28
N ASN A 2 7.63 62.67 -33.49
CA ASN A 2 9.06 62.49 -33.81
C ASN A 2 9.51 61.03 -33.63
N ILE A 3 9.50 60.22 -34.70
CA ILE A 3 10.60 59.98 -35.70
C ILE A 3 11.43 58.75 -35.24
N LYS A 4 11.80 57.70 -36.00
CA LYS A 4 11.90 57.28 -37.43
C LYS A 4 12.07 55.74 -37.41
N PHE A 5 11.44 54.93 -38.26
CA PHE A 5 11.77 54.55 -39.66
C PHE A 5 13.16 53.93 -39.92
N SER A 6 13.16 52.63 -40.29
CA SER A 6 13.83 52.02 -41.46
C SER A 6 13.68 50.48 -41.39
N SER A 7 12.73 49.80 -42.05
CA SER A 7 12.70 49.41 -43.48
C SER A 7 14.06 48.94 -44.04
N LEU A 8 14.15 47.70 -44.56
CA LEU A 8 14.27 47.43 -46.00
C LEU A 8 14.26 45.89 -46.25
N PHE A 9 13.23 45.36 -46.95
CA PHE A 9 13.24 44.91 -48.37
C PHE A 9 13.92 43.55 -48.60
N PHE A 10 13.54 42.67 -49.52
CA PHE A 10 12.36 42.31 -50.34
C PHE A 10 12.90 41.26 -51.34
N ASN A 11 12.00 40.61 -52.09
CA ASN A 11 12.20 39.81 -53.30
C ASN A 11 12.59 38.34 -53.10
N ASN A 12 12.05 37.36 -53.83
CA ASN A 12 11.06 37.24 -54.93
C ASN A 12 10.91 35.71 -55.17
N ALA A 13 9.85 35.09 -55.70
CA ALA A 13 8.57 35.52 -56.26
C ALA A 13 7.63 34.29 -56.35
N CYS A 14 6.32 34.55 -56.34
CA CYS A 14 5.23 33.65 -56.74
C CYS A 14 5.28 33.27 -58.23
N VAL A 15 4.47 32.26 -58.62
CA VAL A 15 3.53 32.17 -59.78
C VAL A 15 3.31 30.66 -60.11
N ILE A 16 2.13 30.05 -60.34
CA ILE A 16 0.69 30.39 -60.29
C ILE A 16 -0.11 29.08 -60.62
N TRP A 17 -1.31 28.92 -60.04
CA TRP A 17 -2.55 28.25 -60.55
C TRP A 17 -2.89 26.73 -60.44
N ARG A 18 -4.09 26.56 -59.84
CA ARG A 18 -5.27 25.72 -60.20
C ARG A 18 -5.35 24.23 -59.77
N ASN A 19 -6.38 24.04 -58.94
CA ASN A 19 -7.49 23.08 -59.05
C ASN A 19 -7.47 21.74 -58.27
N ARG A 20 -8.57 21.62 -57.51
CA ARG A 20 -9.39 20.43 -57.20
C ARG A 20 -8.98 19.54 -56.02
N ARG A 21 -9.84 19.66 -54.99
CA ARG A 21 -10.39 18.62 -54.08
C ARG A 21 -9.47 17.44 -53.81
N LEU A 22 -9.02 17.31 -52.55
CA LEU A 22 -9.07 16.06 -51.77
C LEU A 22 -8.68 16.35 -50.31
N SER A 23 -9.45 15.75 -49.40
CA SER A 23 -9.31 15.67 -47.94
C SER A 23 -7.87 15.79 -47.42
N HIS A 24 -7.60 16.77 -46.54
CA HIS A 24 -6.35 16.86 -45.78
C HIS A 24 -6.59 16.49 -44.31
N PHE A 25 -6.28 15.23 -43.98
CA PHE A 25 -5.70 14.87 -42.69
C PHE A 25 -4.26 15.37 -42.71
N PHE A 26 -3.92 16.37 -41.89
CA PHE A 26 -2.54 16.77 -41.68
C PHE A 26 -1.82 15.76 -40.77
N HIS A 27 -0.89 15.01 -41.36
CA HIS A 27 0.18 14.32 -40.66
C HIS A 27 1.07 15.36 -39.96
N PHE A 28 1.07 15.38 -38.63
CA PHE A 28 2.19 15.89 -37.84
C PHE A 28 3.15 14.72 -37.56
N PRO A 29 4.45 14.83 -37.85
CA PRO A 29 5.40 13.78 -37.49
C PRO A 29 5.65 13.84 -35.97
N LEU A 30 5.04 12.92 -35.24
CA LEU A 30 5.38 12.57 -33.86
C LEU A 30 6.75 11.85 -33.84
N PHE A 31 7.82 12.61 -33.99
CA PHE A 31 9.17 12.19 -33.62
C PHE A 31 9.67 13.08 -32.48
N HIS A 32 9.18 12.83 -31.27
CA HIS A 32 9.80 13.32 -30.05
C HIS A 32 9.96 12.19 -29.02
N LEU A 33 11.23 11.90 -28.74
CA LEU A 33 11.78 11.28 -27.52
C LEU A 33 11.36 9.84 -27.19
N PHE A 34 11.78 8.89 -28.05
CA PHE A 34 12.11 7.54 -27.58
C PHE A 34 13.54 7.55 -27.01
N PRO A 35 13.78 7.07 -25.77
CA PRO A 35 15.14 6.81 -25.30
C PRO A 35 15.79 5.75 -26.19
N ARG A 36 16.97 6.03 -26.73
CA ARG A 36 17.85 5.01 -27.32
C ARG A 36 18.20 4.00 -26.23
N PHE A 37 17.47 2.89 -26.22
CA PHE A 37 17.77 1.73 -25.40
C PHE A 37 19.05 1.06 -25.90
N LEU A 38 19.74 0.34 -25.02
CA LEU A 38 20.69 -0.73 -25.33
C LEU A 38 20.18 -1.60 -26.50
N SER A 39 20.50 -1.20 -27.74
CA SER A 39 20.02 -1.79 -28.99
C SER A 39 21.08 -2.59 -29.73
N GLU A 40 22.33 -2.68 -29.25
CA GLU A 40 23.41 -3.32 -30.01
C GLU A 40 24.35 -4.18 -29.14
N ALA A 41 23.83 -4.85 -28.11
CA ALA A 41 24.47 -6.13 -27.75
C ALA A 41 23.98 -7.16 -28.79
N PRO A 42 24.88 -7.85 -29.51
CA PRO A 42 24.47 -8.83 -30.50
C PRO A 42 23.54 -9.86 -29.82
N SER A 43 22.47 -10.22 -30.54
CA SER A 43 21.42 -11.16 -30.14
C SER A 43 21.91 -12.57 -29.77
N SER A 44 23.22 -12.78 -29.67
CA SER A 44 23.90 -14.05 -29.39
C SER A 44 24.25 -14.26 -27.91
N LYS A 45 24.19 -13.23 -27.04
CA LYS A 45 24.44 -13.42 -25.60
C LYS A 45 23.13 -13.62 -24.83
N PRO A 46 23.03 -14.66 -23.97
CA PRO A 46 21.81 -14.92 -23.20
C PRO A 46 21.54 -13.77 -22.22
N LEU A 47 20.27 -13.35 -22.13
CA LEU A 47 19.82 -12.33 -21.17
C LEU A 47 20.14 -12.79 -19.73
N LYS A 48 20.91 -11.97 -18.99
CA LYS A 48 21.29 -12.27 -17.61
C LYS A 48 20.55 -11.35 -16.63
N ILE A 49 19.61 -11.92 -15.86
CA ILE A 49 18.85 -11.20 -14.84
C ILE A 49 19.48 -11.43 -13.45
N LEU A 50 19.97 -10.35 -12.84
CA LEU A 50 20.55 -10.34 -11.49
C LEU A 50 19.59 -9.63 -10.52
N LEU A 51 19.10 -10.34 -9.50
CA LEU A 51 18.01 -9.85 -8.64
C LEU A 51 18.46 -9.02 -7.42
N ASN A 52 19.74 -9.03 -7.06
CA ASN A 52 20.28 -8.28 -5.91
C ASN A 52 21.78 -7.99 -6.14
N CYS A 53 22.11 -6.88 -6.80
CA CYS A 53 23.50 -6.46 -7.01
C CYS A 53 23.61 -4.93 -7.12
N SER A 54 24.81 -4.39 -6.85
CA SER A 54 25.11 -2.99 -7.07
C SER A 54 25.17 -2.67 -8.57
N PHE A 55 25.02 -1.40 -8.92
CA PHE A 55 25.10 -0.95 -10.31
C PHE A 55 26.43 -1.36 -10.96
N VAL A 56 27.56 -1.10 -10.31
CA VAL A 56 28.90 -1.47 -10.81
C VAL A 56 28.98 -2.96 -11.13
N LYS A 57 28.59 -3.82 -10.19
CA LYS A 57 28.63 -5.28 -10.38
C LYS A 57 27.70 -5.72 -11.50
N LEU A 58 26.50 -5.13 -11.59
CA LEU A 58 25.55 -5.42 -12.67
C LEU A 58 26.16 -5.12 -14.04
N ARG A 59 26.86 -3.97 -14.17
CA ARG A 59 27.53 -3.57 -15.41
C ARG A 59 28.72 -4.49 -15.75
N GLU A 60 29.57 -4.79 -14.77
CA GLU A 60 30.72 -5.70 -14.93
C GLU A 60 30.28 -7.11 -15.35
N GLU A 61 29.17 -7.60 -14.80
CA GLU A 61 28.61 -8.91 -15.13
C GLU A 61 27.76 -8.94 -16.42
N SER A 62 27.65 -7.81 -17.13
CA SER A 62 26.78 -7.66 -18.31
C SER A 62 25.32 -8.07 -18.03
N GLY A 63 24.83 -7.76 -16.82
CA GLY A 63 23.45 -7.98 -16.43
C GLY A 63 22.48 -7.02 -17.13
N TYR A 64 21.22 -7.41 -17.21
CA TYR A 64 20.16 -6.53 -17.72
C TYR A 64 19.98 -5.32 -16.80
N TYR A 65 20.15 -4.12 -17.36
CA TYR A 65 19.90 -2.85 -16.70
C TYR A 65 18.81 -2.10 -17.48
N LEU A 66 17.76 -1.67 -16.78
CA LEU A 66 16.83 -0.70 -17.34
C LEU A 66 17.38 0.70 -17.09
N ASP A 67 17.69 1.40 -18.17
CA ASP A 67 18.28 2.73 -18.07
C ASP A 67 17.26 3.78 -17.60
N LYS A 68 17.41 4.19 -16.34
CA LYS A 68 16.70 5.33 -15.72
C LYS A 68 17.62 6.55 -15.53
N THR A 69 18.81 6.58 -16.15
CA THR A 69 19.78 7.67 -15.95
C THR A 69 19.33 9.02 -16.52
N ARG A 70 18.30 9.04 -17.38
CA ARG A 70 17.64 10.27 -17.85
C ARG A 70 17.04 11.12 -16.74
N PHE A 71 16.83 10.57 -15.55
CA PHE A 71 16.33 11.32 -14.40
C PHE A 71 17.43 12.08 -13.67
N ILE A 72 18.72 11.78 -13.90
CA ILE A 72 19.83 12.46 -13.22
C ILE A 72 19.79 13.98 -13.47
N PRO A 73 19.70 14.49 -14.71
CA PRO A 73 19.65 15.94 -14.94
C PRO A 73 18.40 16.59 -14.35
N LYS A 74 17.27 15.85 -14.27
CA LYS A 74 16.04 16.34 -13.63
C LYS A 74 16.21 16.49 -12.12
N ILE A 75 16.82 15.47 -11.48
CA ILE A 75 17.19 15.50 -10.06
C ILE A 75 18.10 16.70 -9.79
N GLU A 76 19.11 16.93 -10.64
CA GLU A 76 19.99 18.09 -10.51
C GLU A 76 19.25 19.43 -10.67
N SER A 77 18.27 19.50 -11.58
CA SER A 77 17.50 20.73 -11.86
C SER A 77 16.57 21.16 -10.72
N LEU A 78 16.29 20.28 -9.75
CA LEU A 78 15.55 20.63 -8.53
C LEU A 78 16.33 21.65 -7.69
N ASN A 79 17.65 21.77 -7.87
CA ASN A 79 18.54 22.62 -7.06
C ASN A 79 18.40 22.36 -5.54
N ALA A 80 18.01 21.14 -5.17
CA ALA A 80 17.83 20.72 -3.79
C ALA A 80 19.10 20.03 -3.26
N ASN A 81 19.59 20.46 -2.09
CA ASN A 81 20.72 19.81 -1.43
C ASN A 81 20.33 18.53 -0.68
N ALA A 82 19.03 18.31 -0.44
CA ALA A 82 18.51 17.12 0.19
C ALA A 82 17.30 16.60 -0.59
N ILE A 83 17.30 15.31 -0.90
CA ILE A 83 16.25 14.66 -1.69
C ILE A 83 15.79 13.40 -0.97
N LEU A 84 14.48 13.27 -0.84
CA LEU A 84 13.81 12.09 -0.34
C LEU A 84 13.10 11.38 -1.49
N SER A 85 13.39 10.09 -1.66
CA SER A 85 12.81 9.29 -2.72
C SER A 85 12.08 8.06 -2.16
N LEU A 86 10.76 8.20 -2.05
CA LEU A 86 9.87 7.17 -1.50
C LEU A 86 9.15 6.39 -2.60
N ARG A 87 9.19 5.07 -2.47
CA ARG A 87 8.36 4.11 -3.22
C ARG A 87 8.10 2.90 -2.35
N PRO A 88 7.07 2.08 -2.68
CA PRO A 88 6.93 0.78 -2.06
C PRO A 88 8.18 -0.09 -2.21
N ARG A 89 8.26 -1.17 -1.41
CA ARG A 89 9.39 -2.10 -1.45
C ARG A 89 9.58 -2.69 -2.85
N ARG A 90 10.83 -3.04 -3.16
CA ARG A 90 11.21 -3.77 -4.39
C ARG A 90 10.98 -3.06 -5.74
N PHE A 91 10.74 -1.75 -5.73
CA PHE A 91 10.66 -0.93 -6.97
C PHE A 91 12.02 -0.64 -7.65
N GLY A 92 13.16 -1.00 -7.02
CA GLY A 92 14.50 -0.79 -7.57
C GLY A 92 15.24 0.45 -7.04
N LYS A 93 14.78 1.00 -5.91
CA LYS A 93 15.40 2.17 -5.25
C LYS A 93 16.90 2.01 -4.98
N THR A 94 17.29 0.92 -4.31
CA THR A 94 18.69 0.61 -3.98
C THR A 94 19.59 0.54 -5.22
N LEU A 95 19.10 -0.05 -6.32
CA LEU A 95 19.87 -0.12 -7.56
C LEU A 95 20.10 1.27 -8.15
N PHE A 96 19.07 2.13 -8.17
CA PHE A 96 19.20 3.50 -8.65
C PHE A 96 20.09 4.35 -7.73
N LEU A 97 19.99 4.19 -6.41
CA LEU A 97 20.89 4.83 -5.45
C LEU A 97 22.34 4.43 -5.74
N SER A 98 22.61 3.15 -5.99
CA SER A 98 23.94 2.68 -6.42
C SER A 98 24.36 3.23 -7.79
N THR A 99 23.43 3.47 -8.71
CA THR A 99 23.72 4.17 -9.98
C THR A 99 24.15 5.61 -9.72
N LEU A 100 23.43 6.36 -8.88
CA LEU A 100 23.77 7.73 -8.52
C LEU A 100 25.11 7.81 -7.80
N SER A 101 25.32 6.97 -6.78
CA SER A 101 26.58 6.93 -6.04
C SER A 101 27.75 6.66 -6.97
N SER A 102 27.58 5.74 -7.93
CA SER A 102 28.61 5.46 -8.93
C SER A 102 28.85 6.60 -9.91
N TYR A 103 27.81 7.37 -10.26
CA TYR A 103 27.87 8.49 -11.20
C TYR A 103 28.63 9.69 -10.62
N TYR A 104 28.33 10.04 -9.38
CA TYR A 104 28.91 11.21 -8.72
C TYR A 104 30.29 10.96 -8.10
N ASP A 105 30.65 9.71 -7.78
CA ASP A 105 31.92 9.36 -7.14
C ASP A 105 33.14 9.64 -8.03
N ILE A 106 34.07 10.46 -7.52
CA ILE A 106 35.35 10.77 -8.16
C ILE A 106 36.19 9.53 -8.46
N LYS A 107 36.08 8.46 -7.67
CA LYS A 107 36.81 7.20 -7.89
C LYS A 107 36.38 6.48 -9.17
N ASN A 108 35.23 6.81 -9.74
CA ASN A 108 34.76 6.22 -10.99
C ASN A 108 35.13 7.05 -12.23
N LYS A 109 35.84 8.17 -12.09
CA LYS A 109 36.28 9.01 -13.22
C LYS A 109 37.00 8.21 -14.31
N GLY A 110 37.93 7.32 -13.93
CA GLY A 110 38.66 6.46 -14.87
C GLY A 110 37.82 5.34 -15.50
N ARG A 111 36.65 5.01 -14.94
CA ARG A 111 35.74 3.96 -15.41
C ARG A 111 34.41 4.51 -15.93
N PHE A 112 34.28 5.82 -16.09
CA PHE A 112 33.02 6.46 -16.48
C PHE A 112 32.44 5.89 -17.79
N LYS A 113 33.29 5.79 -18.83
CA LYS A 113 32.88 5.25 -20.14
C LYS A 113 32.44 3.79 -20.05
N GLN A 114 33.10 2.98 -19.22
CA GLN A 114 32.75 1.57 -19.01
C GLN A 114 31.38 1.42 -18.33
N LEU A 115 31.10 2.26 -17.33
CA LEU A 115 29.89 2.16 -16.52
C LEU A 115 28.68 2.80 -17.21
N PHE A 116 28.85 3.95 -17.85
CA PHE A 116 27.77 4.79 -18.33
C PHE A 116 27.73 5.03 -19.84
N GLY A 117 28.78 4.68 -20.61
CA GLY A 117 28.97 5.17 -21.99
C GLY A 117 27.83 4.87 -22.98
N ASP A 118 27.10 3.79 -22.75
CA ASP A 118 25.92 3.35 -23.52
C ASP A 118 24.58 3.79 -22.92
N LEU A 119 24.59 4.43 -21.73
CA LEU A 119 23.41 4.94 -21.05
C LEU A 119 23.11 6.39 -21.46
N ASN A 120 21.90 6.85 -21.19
CA ASN A 120 21.44 8.20 -21.52
C ASN A 120 22.36 9.28 -20.93
N ILE A 121 22.78 9.12 -19.67
CA ILE A 121 23.66 10.07 -18.99
C ILE A 121 25.13 9.97 -19.44
N GLY A 122 25.59 8.84 -19.96
CA GLY A 122 26.94 8.75 -20.51
C GLY A 122 27.08 9.44 -21.86
N ASN A 123 26.00 9.47 -22.64
CA ASN A 123 25.92 10.25 -23.87
C ASN A 123 25.74 11.76 -23.60
N ASN A 124 25.20 12.14 -22.44
CA ASN A 124 24.93 13.53 -22.05
C ASN A 124 25.36 13.78 -20.59
N PRO A 125 26.66 13.70 -20.26
CA PRO A 125 27.12 13.88 -18.89
C PRO A 125 26.89 15.32 -18.42
N THR A 126 26.50 15.48 -17.15
CA THR A 126 26.38 16.78 -16.49
C THR A 126 27.73 17.21 -15.92
N PRO A 127 27.92 18.50 -15.58
CA PRO A 127 29.13 18.96 -14.91
C PRO A 127 29.42 18.28 -13.56
N LEU A 128 28.42 17.62 -12.97
CA LEU A 128 28.53 16.95 -11.68
C LEU A 128 29.06 15.51 -11.77
N ALA A 129 29.24 14.97 -12.98
CA ALA A 129 29.80 13.64 -13.18
C ALA A 129 31.16 13.49 -12.49
N SER A 130 31.30 12.47 -11.63
CA SER A 130 32.53 12.13 -10.91
C SER A 130 33.20 13.31 -10.18
N SER A 131 32.39 14.16 -9.51
CA SER A 131 32.84 15.41 -8.87
C SER A 131 32.76 15.40 -7.33
N PHE A 132 32.24 14.34 -6.72
CA PHE A 132 32.02 14.26 -5.27
C PHE A 132 32.81 13.14 -4.60
N LEU A 133 33.10 13.32 -3.31
CA LEU A 133 33.40 12.21 -2.41
C LEU A 133 32.07 11.62 -1.94
N VAL A 134 31.91 10.31 -2.05
CA VAL A 134 30.63 9.64 -1.80
C VAL A 134 30.65 8.85 -0.49
N LEU A 135 29.71 9.18 0.40
CA LEU A 135 29.44 8.44 1.64
C LEU A 135 28.12 7.66 1.48
N GLU A 136 28.21 6.35 1.44
CA GLU A 136 27.05 5.45 1.41
C GLU A 136 26.75 4.97 2.83
N LEU A 137 25.50 5.15 3.26
CA LEU A 137 24.96 4.66 4.53
C LEU A 137 23.78 3.74 4.23
N ASN A 138 23.66 2.67 5.00
CA ASN A 138 22.53 1.75 4.93
C ASN A 138 22.05 1.45 6.34
N PHE A 139 20.80 1.78 6.65
CA PHE A 139 20.21 1.57 7.97
C PHE A 139 19.44 0.26 8.11
N ALA A 140 19.51 -0.61 7.09
CA ALA A 140 19.01 -1.98 7.16
C ALA A 140 19.69 -2.76 8.29
N GLY A 141 18.91 -3.43 9.14
CA GLY A 141 19.41 -4.37 10.15
C GLY A 141 19.93 -3.75 11.44
N LEU A 142 19.70 -2.45 11.67
CA LEU A 142 19.91 -1.82 12.98
C LEU A 142 19.06 -2.53 14.03
N ARG A 143 19.69 -2.99 15.12
CA ARG A 143 19.00 -3.80 16.13
C ARG A 143 17.99 -2.96 16.93
N THR A 144 16.70 -3.12 16.69
CA THR A 144 15.64 -2.43 17.45
C THR A 144 14.81 -3.37 18.32
N ASN A 145 15.08 -4.68 18.27
CA ASN A 145 14.28 -5.72 18.92
C ASN A 145 14.67 -6.06 20.39
N LYS A 146 15.68 -5.40 20.96
CA LYS A 146 16.17 -5.67 22.33
C LYS A 146 15.97 -4.49 23.28
N THR A 147 16.96 -3.61 23.38
CA THR A 147 16.93 -2.41 24.22
C THR A 147 17.40 -1.21 23.42
N TYR A 148 16.95 -0.02 23.81
CA TYR A 148 17.27 1.23 23.13
C TYR A 148 18.75 1.62 23.22
N ASP A 149 19.42 1.30 24.33
CA ASP A 149 20.87 1.49 24.46
C ASP A 149 21.65 0.65 23.43
N ILE A 150 21.17 -0.57 23.14
CA ILE A 150 21.75 -1.43 22.10
C ILE A 150 21.51 -0.84 20.71
N PHE A 151 20.37 -0.18 20.46
CA PHE A 151 20.11 0.51 19.21
C PHE A 151 21.07 1.69 19.02
N GLU A 152 21.18 2.58 20.01
CA GLU A 152 22.06 3.75 19.95
C GLU A 152 23.53 3.32 19.76
N GLU A 153 23.97 2.31 20.51
CA GLU A 153 25.30 1.72 20.34
C GLU A 153 25.49 1.15 18.93
N ASP A 154 24.54 0.35 18.42
CA ASP A 154 24.62 -0.28 17.11
C ASP A 154 24.59 0.77 15.97
N PHE A 155 23.77 1.81 16.11
CA PHE A 155 23.67 2.93 15.19
C PHE A 155 25.00 3.70 15.11
N TYR A 156 25.54 4.15 16.24
CA TYR A 156 26.81 4.87 16.26
C TYR A 156 27.99 4.00 15.85
N LYS A 157 28.00 2.71 16.23
CA LYS A 157 29.03 1.76 15.79
C LYS A 157 29.00 1.54 14.28
N THR A 158 27.81 1.45 13.69
CA THR A 158 27.63 1.34 12.24
C THR A 158 28.14 2.59 11.55
N LEU A 159 27.72 3.77 12.00
CA LEU A 159 28.21 5.06 11.47
C LEU A 159 29.73 5.20 11.57
N ASN A 160 30.34 4.92 12.73
CA ASN A 160 31.80 4.98 12.91
C ASN A 160 32.55 4.00 12.00
N THR A 161 31.94 2.87 11.68
CA THR A 161 32.50 1.90 10.72
C THR A 161 32.45 2.45 9.30
N ASP A 162 31.34 3.07 8.92
CA ASP A 162 31.17 3.67 7.59
C ASP A 162 32.03 4.91 7.39
N PHE A 163 32.15 5.77 8.41
CA PHE A 163 33.04 6.93 8.36
C PHE A 163 34.50 6.53 8.20
N ASN A 164 34.99 5.56 8.98
CA ASN A 164 36.36 5.05 8.81
C ASN A 164 36.58 4.43 7.42
N ARG A 165 35.60 3.70 6.89
CA ARG A 165 35.66 3.14 5.53
C ARG A 165 35.74 4.24 4.48
N PHE A 166 34.97 5.31 4.63
CA PHE A 166 35.01 6.50 3.80
C PHE A 166 36.40 7.15 3.85
N MET A 167 36.95 7.41 5.05
CA MET A 167 38.28 8.02 5.20
C MET A 167 39.34 7.19 4.48
N TYR A 168 39.34 5.86 4.65
CA TYR A 168 40.27 4.98 3.95
C TYR A 168 40.10 5.04 2.42
N ARG A 169 38.87 5.04 1.93
CA ARG A 169 38.56 5.07 0.49
C ARG A 169 39.11 6.33 -0.17
N TYR A 170 39.00 7.49 0.49
CA TYR A 170 39.38 8.79 -0.06
C TYR A 170 40.67 9.36 0.51
N LYS A 171 41.54 8.51 1.07
CA LYS A 171 42.82 8.94 1.68
C LYS A 171 43.65 9.85 0.76
N GLN A 172 43.65 9.58 -0.54
CA GLN A 172 44.40 10.38 -1.52
C GLN A 172 43.77 11.75 -1.75
N GLU A 173 42.45 11.81 -1.88
CA GLU A 173 41.68 13.04 -2.09
C GLU A 173 41.66 13.93 -0.84
N LEU A 174 41.67 13.34 0.35
CA LEU A 174 41.69 14.06 1.62
C LEU A 174 43.07 14.64 1.98
N GLY A 175 44.15 14.09 1.41
CA GLY A 175 45.52 14.58 1.63
C GLY A 175 45.89 14.67 3.11
N ASP A 176 46.39 15.84 3.52
CA ASP A 176 46.84 16.13 4.90
C ASP A 176 45.69 16.16 5.92
N HIS A 177 44.43 16.17 5.46
CA HIS A 177 43.24 16.15 6.31
C HIS A 177 42.75 14.73 6.61
N PHE A 178 43.40 13.69 6.05
CA PHE A 178 43.07 12.30 6.36
C PHE A 178 43.41 11.97 7.82
N GLN A 179 42.42 11.45 8.54
CA GLN A 179 42.58 10.89 9.87
C GLN A 179 41.70 9.66 10.05
N LEU A 180 42.10 8.76 10.96
CA LEU A 180 41.26 7.66 11.41
C LEU A 180 40.55 8.04 12.69
N PHE A 181 39.28 7.70 12.75
CA PHE A 181 38.43 8.03 13.88
C PHE A 181 38.46 6.91 14.92
N ASP A 182 38.57 7.28 16.20
CA ASP A 182 38.36 6.33 17.28
C ASP A 182 36.90 5.87 17.25
N LYS A 183 36.70 4.55 17.10
CA LYS A 183 35.38 3.93 17.07
C LYS A 183 34.66 4.01 18.41
N LYS A 184 35.39 4.28 19.50
CA LYS A 184 34.84 4.50 20.86
C LYS A 184 34.33 5.92 21.06
N GLU A 185 34.82 6.87 20.25
CA GLU A 185 34.36 8.26 20.30
C GLU A 185 32.94 8.37 19.72
N SER A 186 32.20 9.40 20.14
CA SER A 186 30.85 9.66 19.63
C SER A 186 30.85 9.77 18.11
N ALA A 187 29.99 8.99 17.44
CA ALA A 187 29.87 9.06 15.98
C ALA A 187 29.48 10.45 15.48
N LEU A 188 28.81 11.23 16.32
CA LEU A 188 28.46 12.62 16.03
C LEU A 188 29.67 13.56 16.01
N VAL A 189 30.69 13.29 16.83
CA VAL A 189 31.98 13.99 16.81
C VAL A 189 32.76 13.56 15.57
N ASN A 190 32.88 12.26 15.33
CA ASN A 190 33.56 11.73 14.15
C ASN A 190 32.92 12.21 12.83
N PHE A 191 31.59 12.35 12.79
CA PHE A 191 30.92 12.90 11.61
C PHE A 191 31.28 14.36 11.37
N LYS A 192 31.38 15.18 12.43
CA LYS A 192 31.85 16.57 12.31
C LYS A 192 33.28 16.62 11.77
N GLU A 193 34.16 15.79 12.29
CA GLU A 193 35.55 15.71 11.84
C GLU A 193 35.68 15.21 10.39
N LEU A 194 34.81 14.30 9.96
CA LEU A 194 34.69 13.91 8.55
C LEU A 194 34.29 15.09 7.67
N LEU A 195 33.26 15.85 8.08
CA LEU A 195 32.82 17.04 7.33
C LEU A 195 33.93 18.08 7.21
N ASN A 196 34.65 18.36 8.29
CA ASN A 196 35.81 19.25 8.30
C ASN A 196 36.89 18.77 7.32
N ALA A 197 37.22 17.47 7.34
CA ALA A 197 38.25 16.92 6.46
C ALA A 197 37.86 17.06 4.98
N VAL A 198 36.58 16.85 4.64
CA VAL A 198 36.07 17.05 3.28
C VAL A 198 36.13 18.52 2.89
N GLU A 199 35.64 19.42 3.73
CA GLU A 199 35.64 20.86 3.48
C GLU A 199 37.06 21.40 3.27
N PHE A 200 38.01 21.07 4.15
CA PHE A 200 39.39 21.54 4.06
C PHE A 200 40.15 20.95 2.87
N SER A 201 39.78 19.75 2.41
CA SER A 201 40.33 19.18 1.17
C SER A 201 39.85 19.88 -0.11
N GLY A 202 38.90 20.82 0.00
CA GLY A 202 38.32 21.53 -1.16
C GLY A 202 37.34 20.68 -1.97
N HIS A 203 36.95 19.51 -1.45
CA HIS A 203 35.99 18.61 -2.07
C HIS A 203 34.59 18.79 -1.49
N LYS A 204 33.59 18.25 -2.20
CA LYS A 204 32.20 18.18 -1.73
C LYS A 204 31.80 16.75 -1.41
N LEU A 205 30.91 16.60 -0.44
CA LEU A 205 30.35 15.32 -0.01
C LEU A 205 29.00 15.05 -0.70
N TYR A 206 28.78 13.83 -1.16
CA TYR A 206 27.45 13.34 -1.50
C TYR A 206 27.13 12.15 -0.60
N VAL A 207 26.12 12.31 0.25
CA VAL A 207 25.64 11.29 1.18
C VAL A 207 24.44 10.56 0.57
N PHE A 208 24.57 9.24 0.41
CA PHE A 208 23.46 8.38 0.02
C PHE A 208 23.03 7.56 1.23
N ILE A 209 21.74 7.61 1.58
CA ILE A 209 21.19 6.83 2.70
C ILE A 209 20.11 5.90 2.17
N ASP A 210 20.38 4.59 2.17
CA ASP A 210 19.37 3.58 1.84
C ASP A 210 18.66 3.06 3.09
N GLU A 211 17.42 2.62 2.90
CA GLU A 211 16.50 2.16 3.93
C GLU A 211 16.49 3.07 5.17
N TYR A 212 16.40 4.39 4.97
CA TYR A 212 16.47 5.35 6.07
C TYR A 212 15.37 5.13 7.13
N ASP A 213 14.27 4.47 6.74
CA ASP A 213 13.13 4.10 7.56
C ASP A 213 13.19 2.67 8.12
N ALA A 214 14.28 1.92 7.92
CA ALA A 214 14.44 0.55 8.40
C ALA A 214 14.30 0.42 9.92
N GLY A 215 15.00 1.27 10.69
CA GLY A 215 14.92 1.23 12.16
C GLY A 215 13.50 1.49 12.65
N MET A 216 12.73 2.34 11.97
CA MET A 216 11.33 2.56 12.29
C MET A 216 10.47 1.34 11.96
N ASN A 217 10.66 0.76 10.77
CA ASN A 217 9.97 -0.45 10.38
C ASN A 217 10.23 -1.62 11.34
N GLU A 218 11.35 -1.64 12.05
CA GLU A 218 11.62 -2.63 13.08
C GLU A 218 11.04 -2.24 14.46
N ALA A 219 11.07 -0.96 14.83
CA ALA A 219 10.36 -0.45 16.03
C ALA A 219 8.85 -0.72 15.94
N LEU A 220 8.27 -0.58 14.75
CA LEU A 220 6.87 -0.90 14.44
C LEU A 220 6.52 -2.39 14.57
N LYS A 221 7.49 -3.31 14.69
CA LYS A 221 7.22 -4.73 14.96
C LYS A 221 7.07 -5.02 16.44
N ASN A 222 7.53 -4.12 17.30
CA ASN A 222 7.62 -4.35 18.74
C ASN A 222 6.44 -3.67 19.44
N GLU A 223 5.45 -4.46 19.86
CA GLU A 223 4.23 -3.96 20.50
C GLU A 223 4.50 -3.12 21.75
N THR A 224 5.54 -3.45 22.52
CA THR A 224 5.96 -2.72 23.73
C THR A 224 6.51 -1.34 23.39
N ILE A 225 7.28 -1.23 22.29
CA ILE A 225 7.78 0.04 21.76
C ILE A 225 6.63 0.88 21.18
N LEU A 226 5.66 0.23 20.53
CA LEU A 226 4.50 0.91 19.97
C LEU A 226 3.52 1.45 21.02
N GLN A 227 3.31 0.72 22.11
CA GLN A 227 2.47 1.17 23.23
C GLN A 227 3.06 2.44 23.86
N SER A 228 4.39 2.52 23.99
CA SER A 228 5.06 3.72 24.51
C SER A 228 5.06 4.91 23.54
N LEU A 229 5.02 4.67 22.21
CA LEU A 229 4.86 5.74 21.22
C LEU A 229 3.45 6.33 21.17
N THR A 230 2.44 5.60 21.66
CA THR A 230 1.01 5.97 21.60
C THR A 230 0.45 6.47 22.93
N VAL A 231 1.04 6.10 24.06
CA VAL A 231 0.59 6.58 25.37
C VAL A 231 1.41 7.81 25.78
N ARG A 232 0.96 9.01 25.37
CA ARG A 232 1.42 10.29 25.96
C ARG A 232 0.69 10.64 27.27
N ASN A 233 0.26 9.65 28.05
CA ASN A 233 -0.28 9.93 29.39
C ASN A 233 0.88 10.06 30.38
N LYS A 234 0.95 11.21 31.05
CA LYS A 234 2.05 11.64 31.94
C LYS A 234 2.34 10.74 33.16
N ASN A 235 1.64 9.63 33.35
CA ASN A 235 1.57 8.94 34.63
C ASN A 235 1.76 7.42 34.58
N GLU A 236 2.58 6.85 33.69
CA GLU A 236 3.04 5.46 33.86
C GLU A 236 4.41 5.20 33.17
N ASP A 237 5.33 4.59 33.92
CA ASP A 237 6.72 4.20 33.62
C ASP A 237 7.65 5.22 32.92
N THR A 238 8.29 6.06 33.75
CA THR A 238 9.42 6.95 33.41
C THR A 238 10.56 6.25 32.67
N SER A 239 10.72 4.93 32.79
CA SER A 239 11.79 4.21 32.11
C SER A 239 11.55 4.01 30.60
N VAL A 240 10.31 4.03 30.09
CA VAL A 240 10.03 3.77 28.66
C VAL A 240 9.86 5.08 27.87
N GLN A 241 9.31 6.11 28.50
CA GLN A 241 9.24 7.47 27.94
C GLN A 241 10.64 8.04 27.66
N CYS A 242 11.60 7.90 28.59
CA CYS A 242 13.00 8.29 28.39
C CYS A 242 13.72 7.51 27.25
N LYS A 243 13.20 6.35 26.84
CA LYS A 243 13.84 5.47 25.84
C LYS A 243 13.53 5.85 24.40
N ILE A 244 12.29 6.28 24.11
CA ILE A 244 11.93 6.86 22.81
C ILE A 244 12.67 8.19 22.59
N GLU A 245 12.84 8.97 23.65
CA GLU A 245 13.60 10.22 23.65
C GLU A 245 15.07 10.02 23.22
N SER A 246 15.72 8.87 23.54
CA SER A 246 17.10 8.58 23.09
C SER A 246 17.19 8.30 21.58
N MET A 247 16.34 7.44 21.00
CA MET A 247 16.29 7.20 19.54
C MET A 247 16.01 8.49 18.77
N ASP A 248 15.01 9.23 19.25
CA ASP A 248 14.67 10.56 18.77
C ASP A 248 15.87 11.51 18.85
N SER A 249 16.58 11.54 19.97
CA SER A 249 17.77 12.38 20.11
C SER A 249 18.90 11.98 19.15
N SER A 250 19.15 10.68 18.95
CA SER A 250 20.25 10.18 18.11
C SER A 250 20.01 10.50 16.63
N PHE A 251 18.82 10.18 16.12
CA PHE A 251 18.41 10.54 14.76
C PHE A 251 18.37 12.06 14.57
N LYS A 252 17.74 12.80 15.48
CA LYS A 252 17.68 14.28 15.40
C LYS A 252 19.07 14.89 15.34
N GLN A 253 20.00 14.44 16.17
CA GLN A 253 21.35 14.99 16.23
C GLN A 253 22.18 14.69 14.97
N PHE A 254 22.08 13.48 14.43
CA PHE A 254 22.74 13.13 13.17
C PHE A 254 22.17 13.97 12.00
N TYR A 255 20.85 13.97 11.83
CA TYR A 255 20.18 14.71 10.77
C TYR A 255 20.33 16.23 10.91
N SER A 256 20.42 16.77 12.13
CA SER A 256 20.69 18.19 12.35
C SER A 256 22.09 18.58 11.87
N ARG A 257 23.11 17.74 12.12
CA ARG A 257 24.46 17.97 11.57
C ARG A 257 24.47 17.87 10.05
N LEU A 258 23.79 16.87 9.50
CA LEU A 258 23.65 16.69 8.05
C LEU A 258 22.97 17.90 7.40
N LYS A 259 21.91 18.44 8.02
CA LYS A 259 21.25 19.68 7.59
C LYS A 259 22.23 20.86 7.60
N GLY A 260 23.02 21.00 8.66
CA GLY A 260 24.06 22.05 8.75
C GLY A 260 25.03 21.99 7.58
N ALA A 261 25.54 20.79 7.27
CA ALA A 261 26.42 20.57 6.12
C ALA A 261 25.76 20.87 4.76
N CYS A 262 24.45 20.58 4.61
CA CYS A 262 23.69 20.93 3.41
C CYS A 262 23.54 22.45 3.24
N ASN A 263 23.32 23.17 4.34
CA ASN A 263 23.17 24.63 4.33
C ASN A 263 24.50 25.35 4.01
N MET A 264 25.63 24.73 4.38
CA MET A 264 26.97 25.22 4.05
C MET A 264 27.45 24.78 2.65
N ASP A 265 26.61 24.08 1.87
CA ASP A 265 26.95 23.52 0.54
C ASP A 265 28.19 22.59 0.56
N ILE A 266 28.47 22.01 1.73
CA ILE A 266 29.50 20.99 1.94
C ILE A 266 28.97 19.62 1.50
N ALA A 267 27.69 19.35 1.79
CA ALA A 267 27.07 18.06 1.55
C ALA A 267 25.79 18.15 0.72
N ARG A 268 25.61 17.17 -0.17
CA ARG A 268 24.32 16.82 -0.77
C ARG A 268 23.84 15.49 -0.24
N VAL A 269 22.53 15.28 -0.21
CA VAL A 269 21.91 14.10 0.39
C VAL A 269 20.84 13.53 -0.53
N PHE A 270 20.89 12.23 -0.78
CA PHE A 270 19.82 11.49 -1.46
C PHE A 270 19.44 10.27 -0.61
N GLN A 271 18.18 10.19 -0.20
CA GLN A 271 17.70 9.16 0.73
C GLN A 271 16.59 8.34 0.08
N THR A 272 16.60 7.03 0.31
CA THR A 272 15.57 6.11 -0.17
C THR A 272 14.92 5.36 0.98
N GLY A 273 13.60 5.19 0.89
CA GLY A 273 12.81 4.45 1.87
C GLY A 273 11.42 4.12 1.37
N VAL A 274 10.56 3.68 2.29
CA VAL A 274 9.17 3.34 2.01
C VAL A 274 8.23 4.44 2.50
N THR A 275 8.38 4.88 3.75
CA THR A 275 7.41 5.79 4.40
C THR A 275 8.06 7.08 4.91
N PRO A 276 7.34 8.23 4.88
CA PRO A 276 7.86 9.51 5.37
C PRO A 276 7.89 9.64 6.91
N VAL A 277 7.41 8.62 7.63
CA VAL A 277 7.17 8.64 9.09
C VAL A 277 8.40 9.05 9.88
N VAL A 278 9.57 8.51 9.54
CA VAL A 278 10.83 8.84 10.23
C VAL A 278 11.13 10.33 10.17
N LEU A 279 10.83 10.99 9.05
CA LEU A 279 11.09 12.41 8.95
C LEU A 279 10.15 13.25 9.83
N ALA A 280 8.87 12.86 9.87
CA ALA A 280 7.85 13.56 10.64
C ALA A 280 7.99 13.37 12.16
N GLU A 281 8.51 12.21 12.59
CA GLU A 281 8.60 11.82 13.99
C GLU A 281 10.00 12.06 14.59
N PHE A 282 11.08 11.68 13.87
CA PHE A 282 12.45 11.62 14.40
C PHE A 282 13.42 12.62 13.77
N THR A 283 13.01 13.36 12.73
CA THR A 283 13.93 14.30 12.06
C THR A 283 13.32 15.66 11.82
N SER A 284 12.43 16.16 12.72
CA SER A 284 11.85 17.52 12.65
C SER A 284 12.81 18.68 12.28
N GLY A 285 14.14 18.48 12.35
CA GLY A 285 15.16 19.35 11.76
C GLY A 285 15.42 19.22 10.24
N PHE A 286 15.27 18.06 9.58
CA PHE A 286 15.60 17.81 8.17
C PHE A 286 14.47 18.15 7.17
N ASN A 287 13.70 19.20 7.46
CA ASN A 287 12.59 19.66 6.60
C ASN A 287 13.03 20.26 5.25
N ILE A 288 14.33 20.21 4.93
CA ILE A 288 14.92 20.74 3.69
C ILE A 288 14.84 19.74 2.52
N SER A 289 14.38 18.51 2.75
CA SER A 289 14.33 17.48 1.72
C SER A 289 13.15 17.70 0.77
N GLU A 290 13.44 17.67 -0.54
CA GLU A 290 12.43 17.62 -1.60
C GLU A 290 11.93 16.16 -1.75
N ASP A 291 10.61 15.93 -1.69
CA ASP A 291 10.01 14.59 -1.81
C ASP A 291 9.59 14.30 -3.26
N LEU A 292 10.22 13.31 -3.88
CA LEU A 292 9.95 12.91 -5.26
C LEU A 292 8.70 12.03 -5.40
N ALA A 293 8.05 11.63 -4.30
CA ALA A 293 7.04 10.57 -4.34
C ALA A 293 5.82 10.91 -5.23
N LEU A 294 5.28 12.12 -5.09
CA LEU A 294 4.06 12.56 -5.78
C LEU A 294 4.35 13.44 -7.00
N ASP A 295 5.60 13.82 -7.23
CA ASP A 295 6.00 14.67 -8.35
C ASP A 295 5.83 13.96 -9.70
N LYS A 296 5.09 14.61 -10.61
CA LYS A 296 4.80 14.16 -11.97
C LYS A 296 6.03 13.80 -12.79
N GLU A 297 7.16 14.46 -12.53
CA GLU A 297 8.38 14.23 -13.29
C GLU A 297 9.08 12.91 -12.93
N PHE A 298 8.70 12.31 -11.79
CA PHE A 298 9.37 11.15 -11.20
C PHE A 298 8.44 9.96 -10.93
N TRP A 299 7.19 9.98 -11.42
CA TRP A 299 6.26 8.84 -11.30
C TRP A 299 6.87 7.53 -11.86
N ASP A 300 7.62 7.60 -12.96
CA ASP A 300 8.28 6.48 -13.64
C ASP A 300 9.81 6.39 -13.39
N LEU A 301 10.30 7.08 -12.36
CA LEU A 301 11.70 6.99 -11.90
C LEU A 301 12.09 5.54 -11.56
N TYR A 302 11.14 4.81 -11.00
CA TYR A 302 11.26 3.41 -10.62
C TYR A 302 10.19 2.56 -11.28
N GLY A 303 10.33 1.23 -11.17
CA GLY A 303 9.39 0.30 -11.78
C GLY A 303 9.51 0.22 -13.30
N PHE A 304 8.70 -0.66 -13.88
CA PHE A 304 8.60 -0.81 -15.34
C PHE A 304 7.31 -0.20 -15.86
N LYS A 305 7.40 0.48 -17.01
CA LYS A 305 6.25 0.72 -17.88
C LYS A 305 5.90 -0.53 -18.63
N LYS A 306 4.67 -0.59 -19.14
CA LYS A 306 4.21 -1.69 -20.00
C LYS A 306 5.15 -1.95 -21.17
N SER A 307 5.55 -0.88 -21.88
CA SER A 307 6.49 -0.98 -23.00
C SER A 307 7.88 -1.51 -22.60
N GLU A 308 8.34 -1.21 -21.40
CA GLU A 308 9.61 -1.71 -20.86
C GLU A 308 9.54 -3.21 -20.51
N VAL A 309 8.38 -3.67 -20.02
CA VAL A 309 8.10 -5.11 -19.81
C VAL A 309 8.06 -5.86 -21.14
N ASP A 310 7.36 -5.30 -22.14
CA ASP A 310 7.26 -5.88 -23.48
C ASP A 310 8.66 -6.03 -24.11
N LEU A 311 9.51 -5.00 -24.00
CA LEU A 311 10.90 -5.04 -24.44
C LEU A 311 11.72 -6.10 -23.71
N LEU A 312 11.53 -6.26 -22.40
CA LEU A 312 12.25 -7.25 -21.62
C LEU A 312 11.84 -8.68 -22.00
N LEU A 313 10.54 -8.94 -22.21
CA LEU A 313 10.06 -10.23 -22.71
C LEU A 313 10.57 -10.51 -24.13
N ASN A 314 10.60 -9.50 -25.00
CA ASN A 314 11.21 -9.60 -26.32
C ASN A 314 12.68 -9.99 -26.24
N LYS A 315 13.45 -9.41 -25.30
CA LYS A 315 14.86 -9.77 -25.08
C LYS A 315 15.04 -11.16 -24.46
N ALA A 316 14.14 -11.57 -23.58
CA ALA A 316 14.22 -12.85 -22.88
C ALA A 316 13.96 -14.04 -23.82
N PHE A 317 13.03 -13.89 -24.77
CA PHE A 317 12.55 -14.98 -25.61
C PHE A 317 12.79 -14.78 -27.11
N GLY A 318 12.93 -13.55 -27.61
CA GLY A 318 13.04 -13.29 -29.05
C GLY A 318 11.86 -13.92 -29.81
N ASN A 319 12.20 -14.82 -30.74
CA ASN A 319 11.26 -15.66 -31.51
C ASN A 319 11.05 -17.07 -30.93
N SER A 320 11.61 -17.37 -29.75
CA SER A 320 11.52 -18.70 -29.11
C SER A 320 10.16 -19.00 -28.51
N LEU A 321 9.26 -18.01 -28.45
CA LEU A 321 7.88 -18.18 -28.02
C LEU A 321 6.96 -17.75 -29.17
N LEU A 322 5.91 -18.53 -29.40
CA LEU A 322 4.84 -18.14 -30.31
C LEU A 322 4.22 -16.81 -29.86
N SER A 323 3.84 -15.98 -30.83
CA SER A 323 3.36 -14.61 -30.57
C SER A 323 2.10 -14.60 -29.68
N ASN A 324 1.21 -15.59 -29.86
CA ASN A 324 0.00 -15.76 -29.04
C ASN A 324 0.31 -16.08 -27.56
N VAL A 325 1.29 -16.94 -27.28
CA VAL A 325 1.71 -17.26 -25.90
C VAL A 325 2.30 -16.02 -25.23
N LYS A 326 3.12 -15.28 -25.98
CA LYS A 326 3.75 -14.05 -25.49
C LYS A 326 2.73 -12.96 -25.15
N GLU A 327 1.75 -12.76 -26.02
CA GLU A 327 0.62 -11.86 -25.75
C GLU A 327 -0.16 -12.28 -24.50
N ARG A 328 -0.43 -13.58 -24.33
CA ARG A 328 -1.08 -14.11 -23.12
C ARG A 328 -0.24 -13.86 -21.87
N LEU A 329 1.07 -14.04 -21.91
CA LEU A 329 1.97 -13.77 -20.77
C LEU A 329 1.99 -12.29 -20.40
N ILE A 330 1.99 -11.40 -21.41
CA ILE A 330 1.92 -9.96 -21.21
C ILE A 330 0.58 -9.57 -20.56
N THR A 331 -0.53 -10.13 -21.05
CA THR A 331 -1.87 -9.89 -20.49
C THR A 331 -1.95 -10.38 -19.06
N TRP A 332 -1.48 -11.59 -18.78
CA TRP A 332 -1.42 -12.14 -17.43
C TRP A 332 -0.55 -11.29 -16.49
N LEU A 333 0.64 -10.85 -16.94
CA LEU A 333 1.50 -9.97 -16.15
C LEU A 333 0.79 -8.65 -15.82
N LYS A 334 0.00 -8.10 -16.76
CA LYS A 334 -0.76 -6.88 -16.52
C LYS A 334 -1.82 -7.06 -15.45
N GLU A 335 -2.69 -8.04 -15.64
CA GLU A 335 -3.81 -8.34 -14.75
C GLU A 335 -3.32 -8.64 -13.32
N GLU A 336 -2.20 -9.36 -13.20
CA GLU A 336 -1.69 -9.76 -11.90
C GLU A 336 -0.75 -8.70 -11.25
N ASN A 337 -0.08 -7.80 -12.00
CA ASN A 337 1.07 -7.00 -11.48
C ASN A 337 1.14 -5.48 -11.82
N ASP A 338 0.43 -4.93 -12.82
CA ASP A 338 0.64 -3.57 -13.40
C ASP A 338 0.30 -2.39 -12.47
N GLY A 339 -0.84 -2.48 -11.78
CA GLY A 339 -1.65 -1.30 -11.44
C GLY A 339 -1.21 -0.37 -10.31
N TYR A 340 0.06 0.04 -10.20
CA TYR A 340 0.46 1.13 -9.30
C TYR A 340 0.43 2.50 -9.98
N PHE A 341 -0.42 3.39 -9.47
CA PHE A 341 -0.52 4.80 -9.79
C PHE A 341 -0.11 5.66 -8.58
N PHE A 342 0.88 6.53 -8.77
CA PHE A 342 1.34 7.48 -7.75
C PHE A 342 0.62 8.82 -7.83
N HIS A 343 -0.28 8.99 -8.80
CA HIS A 343 -1.17 10.13 -8.93
C HIS A 343 -2.36 9.77 -9.84
N PRO A 344 -3.57 10.36 -9.65
CA PRO A 344 -4.75 10.05 -10.47
C PRO A 344 -4.61 10.37 -11.97
N SER A 345 -3.74 11.34 -12.31
CA SER A 345 -3.47 11.75 -13.70
C SER A 345 -2.29 11.01 -14.34
N GLN A 346 -1.72 10.01 -13.67
CA GLN A 346 -0.67 9.19 -14.25
C GLN A 346 -1.24 8.37 -15.44
N PRO A 347 -0.58 8.39 -16.61
CA PRO A 347 -1.17 7.87 -17.84
C PRO A 347 -1.27 6.33 -17.93
N GLU A 348 -0.37 5.62 -17.26
CA GLU A 348 -0.31 4.16 -17.25
C GLU A 348 0.16 3.68 -15.87
N GLY A 349 -0.14 2.42 -15.51
CA GLY A 349 0.36 1.80 -14.28
C GLY A 349 1.86 1.53 -14.34
N ILE A 350 2.49 1.44 -13.18
CA ILE A 350 3.91 1.11 -13.04
C ILE A 350 4.07 -0.23 -12.34
N PHE A 351 4.69 -1.17 -13.03
CA PHE A 351 4.93 -2.51 -12.52
C PHE A 351 6.05 -2.52 -11.47
N ASN A 352 5.88 -3.36 -10.44
CA ASN A 352 6.93 -3.64 -9.47
C ASN A 352 8.12 -4.36 -10.13
N THR A 353 9.31 -3.76 -10.03
CA THR A 353 10.54 -4.24 -10.68
C THR A 353 10.92 -5.68 -10.30
N ALA A 354 10.99 -5.99 -9.00
CA ALA A 354 11.43 -7.32 -8.58
C ALA A 354 10.45 -8.40 -9.03
N ARG A 355 9.15 -8.10 -9.00
CA ARG A 355 8.11 -9.04 -9.41
C ARG A 355 8.20 -9.40 -10.89
N VAL A 356 8.31 -8.40 -11.76
CA VAL A 356 8.48 -8.63 -13.20
C VAL A 356 9.74 -9.44 -13.47
N LEU A 357 10.88 -9.06 -12.86
CA LEU A 357 12.14 -9.78 -13.04
C LEU A 357 12.08 -11.23 -12.51
N TYR A 358 11.36 -11.47 -11.42
CA TYR A 358 11.12 -12.81 -10.88
C TYR A 358 10.31 -13.66 -11.87
N CYS A 359 9.16 -13.17 -12.33
CA CYS A 359 8.30 -13.88 -13.28
C CYS A 359 9.07 -14.22 -14.56
N ILE A 360 9.77 -13.25 -15.15
CA ILE A 360 10.52 -13.47 -16.40
C ILE A 360 11.64 -14.49 -16.19
N ARG A 361 12.35 -14.45 -15.05
CA ARG A 361 13.37 -15.46 -14.73
C ARG A 361 12.77 -16.86 -14.58
N LYS A 362 11.55 -16.98 -14.04
CA LYS A 362 10.84 -18.27 -13.93
C LYS A 362 10.40 -18.78 -15.31
N PHE A 363 9.80 -17.92 -16.12
CA PHE A 363 9.46 -18.23 -17.51
C PHE A 363 10.69 -18.71 -18.29
N MET A 364 11.82 -18.01 -18.17
CA MET A 364 13.09 -18.41 -18.81
C MET A 364 13.61 -19.76 -18.32
N LYS A 365 13.38 -20.11 -17.05
CA LYS A 365 13.79 -21.41 -16.50
C LYS A 365 12.91 -22.52 -17.06
N GLN A 366 11.60 -22.41 -16.96
CA GLN A 366 10.66 -23.41 -17.44
C GLN A 366 10.74 -23.60 -18.95
N LYS A 367 10.93 -22.51 -19.73
CA LYS A 367 11.08 -22.60 -21.18
C LYS A 367 12.27 -23.45 -21.63
N LYS A 368 13.32 -23.57 -20.81
CA LYS A 368 14.48 -24.46 -21.11
C LYS A 368 14.12 -25.94 -21.01
N GLU A 369 13.11 -26.27 -20.21
CA GLU A 369 12.68 -27.63 -19.92
C GLU A 369 11.47 -28.03 -20.80
N LEU A 370 11.01 -27.12 -21.67
CA LEU A 370 9.75 -27.22 -22.40
C LEU A 370 9.97 -27.63 -23.86
N ASP A 371 9.18 -28.60 -24.33
CA ASP A 371 9.13 -28.99 -25.74
C ASP A 371 8.28 -28.00 -26.55
N ASP A 372 8.87 -27.47 -27.62
CA ASP A 372 8.23 -26.50 -28.52
C ASP A 372 7.17 -27.13 -29.45
N SER A 373 7.04 -28.46 -29.45
CA SER A 373 5.99 -29.19 -30.17
C SER A 373 4.61 -29.18 -29.46
N LEU A 374 4.57 -28.71 -28.20
CA LEU A 374 3.35 -28.72 -27.38
C LEU A 374 2.33 -27.65 -27.80
N ASP A 375 1.06 -27.89 -27.48
CA ASP A 375 -0.01 -26.91 -27.70
C ASP A 375 0.26 -25.59 -26.96
N PRO A 376 0.01 -24.41 -27.57
CA PRO A 376 0.23 -23.10 -26.96
C PRO A 376 -0.42 -22.91 -25.58
N SER A 377 -1.56 -23.55 -25.30
CA SER A 377 -2.21 -23.47 -23.99
C SER A 377 -1.51 -24.30 -22.92
N VAL A 378 -0.94 -25.45 -23.30
CA VAL A 378 -0.10 -26.27 -22.42
C VAL A 378 1.18 -25.50 -22.09
N ILE A 379 1.83 -24.92 -23.11
CA ILE A 379 3.01 -24.08 -22.92
C ILE A 379 2.70 -22.94 -21.95
N PHE A 380 1.60 -22.22 -22.16
CA PHE A 380 1.20 -21.10 -21.30
C PHE A 380 0.97 -21.55 -19.85
N ASN A 381 0.21 -22.62 -19.61
CA ASN A 381 -0.10 -23.08 -18.26
C ASN A 381 1.16 -23.57 -17.53
N THR A 382 2.06 -24.29 -18.21
CA THR A 382 3.34 -24.74 -17.64
C THR A 382 4.25 -23.56 -17.29
N LEU A 383 4.25 -22.49 -18.10
CA LEU A 383 5.01 -21.27 -17.79
C LEU A 383 4.44 -20.50 -16.59
N LEU A 384 3.16 -20.69 -16.26
CA LEU A 384 2.56 -20.07 -15.08
C LEU A 384 2.69 -20.93 -13.80
N ASP A 385 3.18 -22.16 -13.92
CA ASP A 385 3.31 -23.09 -12.79
C ASP A 385 4.58 -22.84 -11.97
N PHE A 386 4.60 -21.74 -11.23
CA PHE A 386 5.67 -21.42 -10.29
C PHE A 386 5.13 -20.80 -9.01
N PRO A 387 5.81 -21.01 -7.86
CA PRO A 387 5.37 -20.47 -6.59
C PRO A 387 5.41 -18.93 -6.60
N SER A 388 4.49 -18.31 -5.86
CA SER A 388 4.52 -16.88 -5.57
C SER A 388 5.87 -16.46 -4.96
N ASP A 389 6.37 -15.28 -5.34
CA ASP A 389 7.55 -14.69 -4.73
C ASP A 389 7.21 -14.12 -3.33
N PRO A 390 7.76 -14.66 -2.24
CA PRO A 390 7.55 -14.11 -0.90
C PRO A 390 8.22 -12.75 -0.70
N GLN A 391 9.14 -12.32 -1.58
CA GLN A 391 9.90 -11.07 -1.39
C GLN A 391 9.18 -9.81 -1.88
N THR A 392 8.04 -9.96 -2.57
CA THR A 392 7.21 -8.87 -3.08
C THR A 392 6.03 -8.51 -2.19
N LEU A 393 5.81 -9.28 -1.12
CA LEU A 393 4.75 -9.09 -0.14
C LEU A 393 4.95 -7.75 0.62
N PRO A 394 3.87 -6.99 0.96
CA PRO A 394 3.90 -5.99 2.01
C PRO A 394 4.56 -6.59 3.25
N SER A 395 5.35 -5.79 3.95
CA SER A 395 6.02 -6.31 5.14
C SER A 395 4.98 -6.78 6.15
N GLN A 396 5.21 -7.91 6.83
CA GLN A 396 4.33 -8.39 7.91
C GLN A 396 4.01 -7.25 8.89
N THR A 397 4.99 -6.39 9.18
CA THR A 397 4.82 -5.19 9.99
C THR A 397 3.79 -4.19 9.47
N THR A 398 3.80 -3.92 8.17
CA THR A 398 2.80 -3.07 7.52
C THR A 398 1.42 -3.66 7.73
N LEU A 399 1.32 -4.98 7.56
CA LEU A 399 0.07 -5.72 7.73
C LEU A 399 -0.36 -5.66 9.18
N ASP A 400 0.49 -5.99 10.14
CA ASP A 400 0.25 -5.94 11.59
C ASP A 400 -0.21 -4.54 12.06
N LEU A 401 0.31 -3.48 11.45
CA LEU A 401 -0.12 -2.11 11.74
C LEU A 401 -1.52 -1.80 11.22
N ILE A 402 -1.86 -2.30 10.04
CA ILE A 402 -3.22 -2.19 9.50
C ILE A 402 -4.17 -3.04 10.37
N VAL A 403 -3.75 -4.25 10.72
CA VAL A 403 -4.51 -5.22 11.53
C VAL A 403 -4.89 -4.64 12.89
N ASN A 404 -3.90 -4.09 13.60
CA ASN A 404 -4.07 -3.58 14.96
C ASN A 404 -4.65 -2.16 14.99
N ASN A 405 -5.08 -1.62 13.85
CA ASN A 405 -5.70 -0.31 13.78
C ASN A 405 -7.23 -0.40 13.89
N PRO A 406 -7.88 0.40 14.75
CA PRO A 406 -9.35 0.43 14.87
C PRO A 406 -10.09 0.67 13.53
N LEU A 407 -9.50 1.43 12.62
CA LEU A 407 -10.04 1.73 11.29
C LEU A 407 -9.57 0.76 10.21
N GLY A 408 -8.48 0.01 10.44
CA GLY A 408 -7.86 -0.86 9.44
C GLY A 408 -8.81 -1.93 8.92
N LYS A 409 -9.60 -2.54 9.81
CA LYS A 409 -10.65 -3.49 9.44
C LYS A 409 -11.67 -2.89 8.47
N SER A 410 -12.20 -1.70 8.76
CA SER A 410 -13.15 -1.01 7.89
C SER A 410 -12.56 -0.64 6.52
N ILE A 411 -11.30 -0.18 6.51
CA ILE A 411 -10.59 0.17 5.27
C ILE A 411 -10.33 -1.07 4.41
N LEU A 412 -9.89 -2.17 5.01
CA LEU A 412 -9.69 -3.44 4.31
C LEU A 412 -11.02 -3.94 3.71
N THR A 413 -12.09 -3.89 4.50
CA THR A 413 -13.45 -4.21 4.08
C THR A 413 -13.89 -3.40 2.86
N GLU A 414 -13.71 -2.07 2.89
CA GLU A 414 -14.06 -1.20 1.76
C GLU A 414 -13.17 -1.44 0.53
N ALA A 415 -11.85 -1.56 0.72
CA ALA A 415 -10.89 -1.79 -0.35
C ALA A 415 -11.14 -3.10 -1.10
N LEU A 416 -11.48 -4.17 -0.37
CA LEU A 416 -11.72 -5.50 -0.94
C LEU A 416 -13.07 -5.60 -1.66
N ASN A 417 -14.08 -4.85 -1.20
CA ASN A 417 -15.38 -4.72 -1.86
C ASN A 417 -15.35 -3.82 -3.11
N GLN A 418 -14.17 -3.39 -3.56
CA GLN A 418 -13.97 -2.52 -4.73
C GLN A 418 -14.69 -1.16 -4.65
N ASN A 419 -15.10 -0.74 -3.45
CA ASN A 419 -15.53 0.64 -3.26
C ASN A 419 -14.27 1.51 -3.24
N PRO A 420 -14.16 2.53 -4.12
CA PRO A 420 -13.03 3.41 -4.10
C PRO A 420 -12.94 4.09 -2.73
N LEU A 421 -11.77 3.98 -2.10
CA LEU A 421 -11.49 4.61 -0.82
C LEU A 421 -11.34 6.10 -1.05
N LYS A 422 -12.37 6.85 -0.70
CA LYS A 422 -12.40 8.31 -0.88
C LYS A 422 -11.51 8.99 0.15
N LEU A 423 -10.67 9.90 -0.32
CA LEU A 423 -9.96 10.82 0.55
C LEU A 423 -10.57 12.22 0.45
N LYS A 424 -10.72 12.84 1.63
CA LYS A 424 -11.12 14.26 1.74
C LYS A 424 -10.02 15.21 1.25
N LYS A 425 -8.77 14.77 1.33
CA LYS A 425 -7.55 15.51 0.95
C LYS A 425 -6.61 14.58 0.19
N ASP A 426 -5.61 15.13 -0.48
CA ASP A 426 -4.59 14.31 -1.12
C ASP A 426 -3.79 13.47 -0.10
N ILE A 427 -2.97 12.51 -0.56
CA ILE A 427 -2.08 11.72 0.29
C ILE A 427 -1.18 12.65 1.13
N GLU A 428 -1.09 12.40 2.43
CA GLU A 428 -0.22 13.17 3.31
C GLU A 428 1.24 12.77 3.12
N GLN A 429 2.07 13.72 2.68
CA GLN A 429 3.52 13.52 2.55
C GLN A 429 4.25 13.55 3.90
N ARG A 430 3.58 13.98 4.98
CA ARG A 430 4.15 14.06 6.34
C ARG A 430 3.08 13.71 7.36
N PHE A 431 3.24 12.57 8.02
CA PHE A 431 2.35 12.13 9.10
C PHE A 431 3.13 11.38 10.17
N ARG A 432 2.64 11.48 11.40
CA ARG A 432 3.20 10.84 12.60
C ARG A 432 2.54 9.51 12.88
N LEU A 433 3.22 8.63 13.64
CA LEU A 433 2.65 7.33 14.02
C LEU A 433 1.45 7.48 14.96
N THR A 434 1.51 8.45 15.86
CA THR A 434 0.42 8.82 16.77
C THR A 434 -0.87 9.09 15.99
N ASN A 435 -0.76 9.84 14.88
CA ASN A 435 -1.89 10.14 13.99
C ASN A 435 -2.49 8.89 13.32
N ILE A 436 -1.72 7.82 13.14
CA ILE A 436 -2.21 6.58 12.52
C ILE A 436 -3.14 5.84 13.49
N ARG A 437 -2.84 5.83 14.79
CA ARG A 437 -3.56 5.01 15.79
C ARG A 437 -4.61 5.77 16.62
N GLU A 438 -4.43 7.07 16.87
CA GLU A 438 -5.22 7.80 17.89
C GLU A 438 -6.55 8.39 17.40
N LEU A 439 -6.79 8.52 16.09
CA LEU A 439 -7.97 9.23 15.59
C LEU A 439 -8.93 8.30 14.86
N ALA A 440 -9.97 7.85 15.55
CA ALA A 440 -11.14 7.18 14.96
C ALA A 440 -11.91 8.08 13.95
N THR A 441 -11.52 9.35 13.78
CA THR A 441 -12.23 10.36 12.99
C THR A 441 -11.53 10.74 11.66
N ASP A 442 -10.22 10.51 11.51
CA ASP A 442 -9.49 10.83 10.27
C ASP A 442 -8.70 9.62 9.74
N ARG A 443 -9.13 9.11 8.59
CA ARG A 443 -8.54 7.96 7.90
C ARG A 443 -7.31 8.33 7.07
N THR A 444 -7.06 9.62 6.84
CA THR A 444 -6.03 10.11 5.90
C THR A 444 -4.61 9.62 6.23
N PRO A 445 -4.13 9.65 7.49
CA PRO A 445 -2.78 9.18 7.82
C PRO A 445 -2.59 7.68 7.56
N LEU A 446 -3.60 6.86 7.90
CA LEU A 446 -3.57 5.41 7.67
C LEU A 446 -3.64 5.08 6.18
N LEU A 447 -4.50 5.77 5.42
CA LEU A 447 -4.56 5.62 3.96
C LEU A 447 -3.25 6.04 3.29
N SER A 448 -2.61 7.09 3.78
CA SER A 448 -1.29 7.54 3.32
C SER A 448 -0.20 6.51 3.61
N PHE A 449 -0.18 5.95 4.84
CA PHE A 449 0.71 4.85 5.19
C PHE A 449 0.51 3.63 4.27
N MET A 450 -0.74 3.24 4.02
CA MET A 450 -1.08 2.14 3.11
C MET A 450 -0.66 2.43 1.66
N PHE A 451 -0.74 3.68 1.21
CA PHE A 451 -0.23 4.10 -0.10
C PHE A 451 1.30 3.95 -0.20
N TYR A 452 2.05 4.53 0.73
CA TYR A 452 3.51 4.51 0.72
C TYR A 452 4.09 3.08 0.80
N THR A 453 3.42 2.21 1.55
CA THR A 453 3.80 0.80 1.69
C THR A 453 3.44 -0.05 0.49
N GLY A 454 2.67 0.48 -0.46
CA GLY A 454 2.22 -0.21 -1.67
C GLY A 454 0.99 -1.08 -1.48
N ALA A 455 0.34 -0.97 -0.32
CA ALA A 455 -0.92 -1.65 -0.03
C ALA A 455 -2.06 -1.01 -0.85
N LEU A 456 -2.07 0.32 -0.95
CA LEU A 456 -3.03 1.06 -1.77
C LEU A 456 -2.33 1.87 -2.85
N THR A 457 -3.11 2.29 -3.84
CA THR A 457 -2.65 3.13 -4.94
C THR A 457 -3.78 4.04 -5.42
N TYR A 458 -3.48 5.11 -6.17
CA TYR A 458 -4.55 5.93 -6.73
C TYR A 458 -5.36 5.15 -7.75
N LYS A 459 -6.66 5.37 -7.74
CA LYS A 459 -7.50 5.02 -8.87
C LYS A 459 -7.32 6.07 -9.97
N PRO A 460 -7.09 5.66 -11.23
CA PRO A 460 -7.02 6.59 -12.35
C PRO A 460 -8.26 7.46 -12.43
N ARG A 461 -8.06 8.76 -12.67
CA ARG A 461 -9.16 9.72 -12.60
C ARG A 461 -10.20 9.44 -13.67
N SER A 462 -11.44 9.20 -13.26
CA SER A 462 -12.58 9.16 -14.17
C SER A 462 -12.97 10.61 -14.56
N PRO A 463 -13.38 10.87 -15.81
CA PRO A 463 -13.80 12.22 -16.23
C PRO A 463 -14.89 12.78 -15.32
N GLY A 464 -14.66 13.96 -14.73
CA GLY A 464 -15.64 14.66 -13.89
C GLY A 464 -15.54 14.42 -12.37
N SER A 465 -14.66 13.54 -11.89
CA SER A 465 -14.43 13.37 -10.44
C SER A 465 -13.33 14.32 -9.92
N PHE A 466 -13.66 15.12 -8.90
CA PHE A 466 -12.71 15.98 -8.19
C PHE A 466 -12.12 15.31 -6.94
N GLU A 467 -12.69 14.18 -6.49
CA GLU A 467 -12.24 13.46 -5.30
C GLU A 467 -11.03 12.56 -5.60
N TYR A 468 -10.13 12.44 -4.62
CA TYR A 468 -9.05 11.46 -4.66
C TYR A 468 -9.58 10.11 -4.20
N GLU A 469 -9.40 9.09 -5.04
CA GLU A 469 -9.84 7.73 -4.76
C GLU A 469 -8.63 6.79 -4.72
N LEU A 470 -8.57 5.89 -3.74
CA LEU A 470 -7.59 4.81 -3.68
C LEU A 470 -8.24 3.45 -3.95
N GLN A 471 -7.42 2.52 -4.44
CA GLN A 471 -7.78 1.13 -4.67
C GLN A 471 -6.62 0.19 -4.34
N VAL A 472 -6.91 -1.12 -4.29
CA VAL A 472 -5.87 -2.16 -4.27
C VAL A 472 -5.20 -2.22 -5.65
N PRO A 473 -3.86 -2.23 -5.75
CA PRO A 473 -3.16 -2.01 -7.03
C PRO A 473 -3.32 -3.15 -8.05
N ASN A 474 -3.39 -4.41 -7.61
CA ASN A 474 -3.49 -5.54 -8.52
C ASN A 474 -4.00 -6.81 -7.81
N HIS A 475 -4.24 -7.88 -8.56
CA HIS A 475 -4.76 -9.14 -8.01
C HIS A 475 -3.84 -9.80 -6.99
N ILE A 476 -2.53 -9.65 -7.12
CA ILE A 476 -1.56 -10.18 -6.15
C ILE A 476 -1.73 -9.46 -4.81
N ALA A 477 -1.67 -8.14 -4.79
CA ALA A 477 -1.88 -7.35 -3.58
C ALA A 477 -3.25 -7.64 -2.94
N LYS A 478 -4.30 -7.85 -3.77
CA LYS A 478 -5.63 -8.26 -3.29
C LYS A 478 -5.62 -9.61 -2.58
N ARG A 479 -4.99 -10.64 -3.18
CA ARG A 479 -4.86 -11.96 -2.56
C ARG A 479 -4.07 -11.90 -1.25
N GLU A 480 -3.03 -11.07 -1.20
CA GLU A 480 -2.20 -10.87 -0.01
C GLU A 480 -2.98 -10.21 1.14
N PHE A 481 -3.72 -9.14 0.84
CA PHE A 481 -4.62 -8.53 1.83
C PHE A 481 -5.60 -9.53 2.42
N ILE A 482 -6.11 -10.45 1.60
CA ILE A 482 -7.09 -11.44 2.05
C ILE A 482 -6.42 -12.52 2.89
N ALA A 483 -5.25 -13.03 2.47
CA ALA A 483 -4.50 -14.00 3.26
C ALA A 483 -4.21 -13.47 4.67
N GLU A 484 -3.83 -12.19 4.77
CA GLU A 484 -3.63 -11.53 6.06
C GLU A 484 -4.95 -11.29 6.79
N ALA A 485 -5.99 -10.81 6.10
CA ALA A 485 -7.31 -10.68 6.71
C ALA A 485 -7.80 -12.00 7.31
N LEU A 486 -7.58 -13.14 6.65
CA LEU A 486 -7.92 -14.46 7.20
C LEU A 486 -7.17 -14.75 8.50
N LYS A 487 -5.88 -14.43 8.58
CA LYS A 487 -5.12 -14.52 9.84
C LYS A 487 -5.71 -13.62 10.93
N ILE A 488 -6.13 -12.39 10.59
CA ILE A 488 -6.78 -11.44 11.52
C ILE A 488 -8.03 -12.05 12.15
N TYR A 489 -8.85 -12.68 11.31
CA TYR A 489 -10.10 -13.28 11.77
C TYR A 489 -9.89 -14.65 12.41
N ASN A 490 -8.66 -15.15 12.47
CA ASN A 490 -8.33 -16.52 12.88
C ASN A 490 -9.12 -17.56 12.05
N TRP A 491 -9.34 -17.25 10.77
CA TRP A 491 -10.03 -18.13 9.82
C TRP A 491 -9.05 -19.14 9.25
N LYS A 492 -9.52 -20.38 9.14
CA LYS A 492 -8.86 -21.45 8.38
C LYS A 492 -9.14 -21.23 6.89
N GLU A 493 -8.29 -21.77 6.02
CA GLU A 493 -8.51 -21.74 4.55
C GLU A 493 -9.85 -22.39 4.14
N GLU A 494 -10.37 -23.30 4.97
CA GLU A 494 -11.64 -24.01 4.79
C GLU A 494 -12.87 -23.15 5.16
N ASP A 495 -12.70 -22.11 5.98
CA ASP A 495 -13.79 -21.27 6.46
C ASP A 495 -14.42 -20.44 5.32
N PRO A 496 -13.65 -19.79 4.41
CA PRO A 496 -14.20 -19.15 3.21
C PRO A 496 -14.97 -20.12 2.30
N ILE A 497 -14.56 -21.38 2.20
CA ILE A 497 -15.27 -22.39 1.41
C ILE A 497 -16.62 -22.69 2.05
N SER A 498 -16.66 -22.81 3.37
CA SER A 498 -17.88 -23.02 4.13
C SER A 498 -18.85 -21.84 3.98
N VAL A 499 -18.36 -20.60 4.07
CA VAL A 499 -19.19 -19.40 3.83
C VAL A 499 -19.67 -19.34 2.39
N ARG A 500 -18.84 -19.67 1.40
CA ARG A 500 -19.27 -19.76 -0.01
C ARG A 500 -20.40 -20.75 -0.20
N LYS A 501 -20.37 -21.91 0.46
CA LYS A 501 -21.48 -22.88 0.45
C LYS A 501 -22.74 -22.30 1.10
N CYS A 502 -22.62 -21.65 2.26
CA CYS A 502 -23.75 -20.97 2.90
C CYS A 502 -24.35 -19.88 2.00
N LEU A 503 -23.51 -19.15 1.26
CA LEU A 503 -23.94 -18.15 0.30
C LEU A 503 -24.64 -18.74 -0.93
N GLN A 504 -24.15 -19.86 -1.44
CA GLN A 504 -24.82 -20.59 -2.52
C GLN A 504 -26.21 -21.07 -2.08
N ILE A 505 -26.36 -21.53 -0.84
CA ILE A 505 -27.65 -21.90 -0.27
C ILE A 505 -28.57 -20.67 -0.11
N LEU A 506 -28.03 -19.55 0.39
CA LEU A 506 -28.79 -18.29 0.48
C LEU A 506 -29.30 -17.84 -0.89
N GLU A 507 -28.46 -17.93 -1.92
CA GLU A 507 -28.79 -17.52 -3.29
C GLU A 507 -29.73 -18.50 -3.99
N GLY A 508 -29.51 -19.81 -3.88
CA GLY A 508 -30.29 -20.83 -4.57
C GLY A 508 -31.62 -21.13 -3.89
N GLU A 509 -31.63 -21.23 -2.57
CA GLU A 509 -32.78 -21.72 -1.79
C GLU A 509 -33.55 -20.62 -1.05
N ASP A 510 -33.06 -19.37 -1.06
CA ASP A 510 -33.58 -18.28 -0.22
C ASP A 510 -33.59 -18.67 1.27
N ASN A 511 -32.47 -19.25 1.74
CA ASN A 511 -32.30 -19.69 3.12
C ASN A 511 -31.02 -19.10 3.75
N ILE A 512 -31.20 -18.17 4.70
CA ILE A 512 -30.10 -17.49 5.40
C ILE A 512 -29.63 -18.22 6.66
N GLU A 513 -30.36 -19.24 7.12
CA GLU A 513 -30.09 -19.90 8.39
C GLU A 513 -28.70 -20.56 8.45
N PRO A 514 -28.21 -21.28 7.41
CA PRO A 514 -26.85 -21.83 7.42
C PRO A 514 -25.77 -20.77 7.59
N LEU A 515 -25.96 -19.60 6.99
CA LEU A 515 -25.04 -18.48 7.13
C LEU A 515 -25.08 -17.91 8.56
N CYS A 516 -26.27 -17.76 9.15
CA CYS A 516 -26.42 -17.31 10.53
C CYS A 516 -25.70 -18.27 11.49
N ARG A 517 -25.94 -19.59 11.37
CA ARG A 517 -25.28 -20.62 12.19
C ARG A 517 -23.77 -20.61 12.06
N PHE A 518 -23.24 -20.43 10.84
CA PHE A 518 -21.82 -20.28 10.64
C PHE A 518 -21.27 -19.06 11.39
N ILE A 519 -21.93 -17.91 11.27
CA ILE A 519 -21.52 -16.66 11.92
C ILE A 519 -21.56 -16.78 13.44
N GLU A 520 -22.60 -17.41 14.01
CA GLU A 520 -22.68 -17.69 15.45
C GLU A 520 -21.44 -18.45 15.94
N LYS A 521 -21.14 -19.58 15.29
CA LYS A 521 -20.12 -20.54 15.74
C LYS A 521 -18.68 -20.10 15.44
N VAL A 522 -18.46 -19.45 14.30
CA VAL A 522 -17.11 -19.14 13.80
C VAL A 522 -16.72 -17.70 14.09
N LEU A 523 -17.67 -16.76 14.07
CA LEU A 523 -17.36 -15.32 14.20
C LEU A 523 -17.76 -14.72 15.54
N LEU A 524 -18.88 -15.14 16.12
CA LEU A 524 -19.37 -14.55 17.36
C LEU A 524 -18.92 -15.33 18.61
N GLU A 525 -18.87 -16.66 18.56
CA GLU A 525 -18.47 -17.54 19.67
C GLU A 525 -17.01 -17.32 20.18
N PRO A 526 -15.99 -17.08 19.32
CA PRO A 526 -14.60 -16.93 19.77
C PRO A 526 -14.26 -15.58 20.42
N LEU A 527 -15.17 -14.60 20.45
CA LEU A 527 -14.95 -13.29 21.06
C LEU A 527 -14.95 -13.40 22.60
N LYS A 528 -13.88 -13.98 23.17
CA LYS A 528 -13.61 -14.03 24.60
C LYS A 528 -12.79 -12.81 25.02
N ASP A 529 -13.25 -12.17 26.09
CA ASP A 529 -12.61 -11.09 26.86
C ASP A 529 -12.51 -9.68 26.24
N ASN A 530 -13.02 -8.71 27.02
CA ASN A 530 -12.77 -7.26 27.07
C ASN A 530 -12.88 -6.38 25.80
N SER A 531 -13.10 -6.92 24.60
CA SER A 531 -13.18 -6.13 23.36
C SER A 531 -14.58 -5.64 22.97
N VAL A 532 -15.64 -6.15 23.61
CA VAL A 532 -17.03 -5.86 23.21
C VAL A 532 -17.76 -5.10 24.32
N VAL A 533 -17.35 -3.86 24.57
CA VAL A 533 -18.01 -3.00 25.57
C VAL A 533 -19.33 -2.41 25.04
N TYR A 534 -19.57 -2.40 23.71
CA TYR A 534 -20.87 -2.00 23.13
C TYR A 534 -21.18 -2.76 21.83
N SER A 535 -21.82 -3.93 21.92
CA SER A 535 -22.32 -4.64 20.75
C SER A 535 -23.69 -4.08 20.32
N ASN A 536 -23.70 -3.16 19.36
CA ASN A 536 -24.90 -2.64 18.71
C ASN A 536 -25.21 -3.42 17.41
N GLU A 537 -26.26 -3.00 16.68
CA GLU A 537 -26.61 -3.57 15.35
C GLU A 537 -25.47 -3.41 14.34
N GLU A 538 -24.66 -2.35 14.45
CA GLU A 538 -23.51 -2.11 13.57
C GLU A 538 -22.46 -3.21 13.69
N VAL A 539 -22.16 -3.71 14.89
CA VAL A 539 -21.23 -4.84 15.07
C VAL A 539 -21.71 -6.09 14.32
N LEU A 540 -23.01 -6.37 14.33
CA LEU A 540 -23.56 -7.53 13.64
C LEU A 540 -23.46 -7.36 12.12
N LYS A 541 -23.82 -6.19 11.61
CA LYS A 541 -23.67 -5.82 10.21
C LYS A 541 -22.23 -5.96 9.74
N GLN A 542 -21.27 -5.46 10.53
CA GLN A 542 -19.85 -5.61 10.25
C GLN A 542 -19.42 -7.08 10.24
N THR A 543 -19.93 -7.93 11.13
CA THR A 543 -19.62 -9.36 11.14
C THR A 543 -20.07 -10.08 9.87
N PHE A 544 -21.29 -9.81 9.39
CA PHE A 544 -21.79 -10.32 8.11
C PHE A 544 -20.95 -9.80 6.93
N MET A 545 -20.61 -8.51 6.93
CA MET A 545 -19.74 -7.92 5.91
C MET A 545 -18.38 -8.60 5.83
N ASN A 546 -17.73 -8.85 6.97
CA ASN A 546 -16.44 -9.57 7.00
C ASN A 546 -16.59 -10.96 6.39
N ALA A 547 -17.67 -11.67 6.74
CA ALA A 547 -17.91 -13.00 6.24
C ALA A 547 -17.99 -13.01 4.70
N PHE A 548 -18.69 -12.02 4.15
CA PHE A 548 -18.86 -11.93 2.71
C PHE A 548 -17.62 -11.47 1.95
N ILE A 549 -16.88 -10.49 2.47
CA ILE A 549 -15.65 -9.97 1.85
C ILE A 549 -14.64 -11.09 1.59
N LEU A 550 -14.48 -11.97 2.58
CA LEU A 550 -13.54 -13.08 2.52
C LEU A 550 -13.96 -14.15 1.50
N THR A 551 -15.22 -14.13 1.01
CA THR A 551 -15.70 -15.04 -0.05
C THR A 551 -15.52 -14.52 -1.47
N TYR A 552 -15.02 -13.29 -1.66
CA TYR A 552 -14.75 -12.66 -2.96
C TYR A 552 -16.01 -12.42 -3.81
N ARG A 553 -17.11 -12.00 -3.20
CA ARG A 553 -18.34 -11.67 -3.94
C ARG A 553 -18.45 -10.16 -4.13
N GLU A 554 -18.40 -9.71 -5.38
CA GLU A 554 -18.44 -8.29 -5.79
C GLU A 554 -19.84 -7.67 -5.69
N ASP A 555 -20.79 -8.35 -5.06
CA ASP A 555 -22.21 -8.10 -5.20
C ASP A 555 -22.88 -7.53 -3.94
N ILE A 556 -22.13 -6.90 -3.03
CA ILE A 556 -22.66 -6.51 -1.71
C ILE A 556 -22.60 -5.01 -1.48
N GLU A 557 -23.73 -4.46 -1.03
CA GLU A 557 -23.90 -3.05 -0.67
C GLU A 557 -24.28 -2.94 0.82
N PRO A 558 -23.39 -2.39 1.67
CA PRO A 558 -23.74 -2.01 3.04
C PRO A 558 -24.59 -0.74 3.03
N GLU A 559 -25.60 -0.65 3.92
CA GLU A 559 -26.45 0.54 4.10
C GLU A 559 -27.08 1.08 2.80
N PHE A 560 -28.18 0.46 2.41
CA PHE A 560 -28.91 0.80 1.20
C PHE A 560 -30.08 1.74 1.50
N GLN A 561 -29.97 3.01 1.10
CA GLN A 561 -31.07 3.98 1.21
C GLN A 561 -32.23 3.66 0.26
N VAL A 562 -33.45 3.63 0.82
CA VAL A 562 -34.68 3.48 0.04
C VAL A 562 -35.18 4.87 -0.36
N SER A 563 -35.00 5.24 -1.62
CA SER A 563 -35.49 6.52 -2.15
C SER A 563 -37.02 6.61 -2.03
N ASN A 564 -37.50 7.74 -1.49
CA ASN A 564 -38.89 8.10 -1.13
C ASN A 564 -39.32 7.90 0.34
N PHE A 565 -38.42 7.51 1.25
CA PHE A 565 -38.65 7.67 2.68
C PHE A 565 -37.53 8.49 3.31
N ASP A 566 -37.89 9.60 3.97
CA ASP A 566 -36.94 10.33 4.78
C ASP A 566 -36.39 9.41 5.89
N LYS A 567 -35.12 8.99 5.70
CA LYS A 567 -34.18 8.44 6.70
C LYS A 567 -34.17 6.93 7.03
N LYS A 568 -34.81 6.01 6.28
CA LYS A 568 -34.62 4.56 6.55
C LYS A 568 -33.71 3.87 5.52
N ALA A 569 -32.55 3.39 5.97
CA ALA A 569 -31.62 2.56 5.22
C ALA A 569 -31.82 1.08 5.58
N ILE A 570 -31.72 0.19 4.59
CA ILE A 570 -31.59 -1.27 4.81
C ILE A 570 -30.14 -1.57 5.13
N ASP A 571 -29.92 -2.43 6.13
CA ASP A 571 -28.57 -2.64 6.65
C ASP A 571 -27.63 -3.29 5.64
N LEU A 572 -28.12 -4.26 4.84
CA LEU A 572 -27.30 -4.96 3.86
C LEU A 572 -28.12 -5.45 2.64
N ILE A 573 -27.57 -5.27 1.44
CA ILE A 573 -28.10 -5.84 0.19
C ILE A 573 -27.03 -6.67 -0.49
N LYS A 574 -27.45 -7.86 -0.96
CA LYS A 574 -26.66 -8.74 -1.81
C LYS A 574 -27.31 -8.88 -3.19
N LYS A 575 -26.55 -8.67 -4.27
CA LYS A 575 -27.02 -8.65 -5.66
C LYS A 575 -26.66 -9.97 -6.37
N GLY A 576 -27.58 -10.91 -6.43
CA GLY A 576 -27.39 -12.11 -7.26
C GLY A 576 -27.73 -11.88 -8.74
N ALA A 577 -27.31 -12.81 -9.59
CA ALA A 577 -27.74 -12.88 -11.00
C ALA A 577 -29.28 -13.02 -11.13
N GLU A 578 -29.92 -13.64 -10.13
CA GLU A 578 -31.37 -13.89 -10.10
C GLU A 578 -32.18 -12.81 -9.36
N GLY A 579 -31.51 -11.81 -8.78
CA GLY A 579 -32.18 -10.73 -8.03
C GLY A 579 -31.44 -10.30 -6.76
N ARG A 580 -32.00 -9.31 -6.07
CA ARG A 580 -31.43 -8.76 -4.82
C ARG A 580 -31.99 -9.46 -3.59
N ILE A 581 -31.13 -9.75 -2.62
CA ILE A 581 -31.47 -10.23 -1.28
C ILE A 581 -31.22 -9.09 -0.28
N ALA A 582 -32.25 -8.69 0.45
CA ALA A 582 -32.15 -7.66 1.49
C ALA A 582 -32.07 -8.29 2.88
N ILE A 583 -31.21 -7.78 3.74
CA ILE A 583 -31.04 -8.23 5.13
C ILE A 583 -31.14 -7.01 6.05
N GLU A 584 -32.09 -7.04 6.98
CA GLU A 584 -32.24 -6.07 8.08
C GLU A 584 -31.79 -6.72 9.38
N PHE A 585 -30.94 -6.05 10.14
CA PHE A 585 -30.40 -6.54 11.40
C PHE A 585 -31.18 -5.99 12.58
N GLY A 586 -31.41 -6.82 13.58
CA GLY A 586 -31.93 -6.45 14.89
C GLY A 586 -30.99 -6.83 16.01
N ASN A 587 -31.10 -6.15 17.14
CA ASN A 587 -30.32 -6.47 18.32
C ASN A 587 -31.12 -6.33 19.61
N ILE A 588 -31.02 -7.35 20.47
CA ILE A 588 -31.46 -7.34 21.86
C ILE A 588 -30.23 -7.56 22.72
N LYS A 589 -29.86 -6.58 23.55
CA LYS A 589 -28.68 -6.70 24.41
C LYS A 589 -28.94 -7.70 25.52
N ILE A 590 -27.88 -8.34 25.99
CA ILE A 590 -27.98 -9.32 27.08
C ILE A 590 -28.60 -8.73 28.36
N GLY A 591 -28.33 -7.44 28.65
CA GLY A 591 -28.88 -6.74 29.81
C GLY A 591 -30.35 -6.35 29.67
N ASP A 592 -30.90 -6.39 28.45
CA ASP A 592 -32.31 -6.08 28.18
C ASP A 592 -33.19 -7.33 28.21
N ILE A 593 -32.60 -8.52 28.42
CA ILE A 593 -33.31 -9.80 28.49
C ILE A 593 -33.57 -10.13 29.97
N ASN A 594 -34.83 -10.41 30.29
CA ASN A 594 -35.22 -10.83 31.62
C ASN A 594 -34.93 -12.33 31.81
N PHE A 595 -33.84 -12.64 32.51
CA PHE A 595 -33.48 -14.00 32.90
C PHE A 595 -33.98 -14.39 34.31
N GLY A 596 -34.69 -13.50 35.01
CA GLY A 596 -35.13 -13.73 36.39
C GLY A 596 -33.99 -13.76 37.45
N VAL A 597 -32.75 -13.40 37.07
CA VAL A 597 -31.56 -13.41 37.94
C VAL A 597 -30.78 -12.11 37.77
N ASN A 598 -30.30 -11.52 38.88
CA ASN A 598 -29.58 -10.24 38.88
C ASN A 598 -28.16 -10.41 38.30
N LEU A 599 -27.93 -9.91 37.07
CA LEU A 599 -26.68 -10.05 36.32
C LEU A 599 -25.73 -8.88 36.60
N GLY A 600 -25.08 -8.91 37.77
CA GLY A 600 -24.13 -7.85 38.20
C GLY A 600 -22.68 -8.00 37.70
N ASP A 601 -22.36 -9.00 36.86
CA ASP A 601 -20.97 -9.28 36.45
C ASP A 601 -20.88 -9.69 34.97
N TRP A 602 -19.97 -9.08 34.21
CA TRP A 602 -19.79 -9.31 32.76
C TRP A 602 -19.37 -10.75 32.44
N ASN A 603 -18.61 -11.38 33.35
CA ASN A 603 -18.25 -12.80 33.23
C ASN A 603 -19.45 -13.76 33.37
N LYS A 604 -20.55 -13.31 33.99
CA LYS A 604 -21.83 -14.04 33.98
C LYS A 604 -22.61 -13.79 32.70
N ALA A 605 -22.61 -12.57 32.16
CA ALA A 605 -23.32 -12.22 30.94
C ALA A 605 -22.82 -13.00 29.70
N THR A 606 -21.50 -13.18 29.55
CA THR A 606 -20.93 -14.00 28.46
C THR A 606 -21.32 -15.46 28.59
N LYS A 607 -21.25 -16.04 29.79
CA LYS A 607 -21.68 -17.43 30.06
C LYS A 607 -23.17 -17.64 29.76
N VAL A 608 -24.03 -16.71 30.20
CA VAL A 608 -25.46 -16.76 29.89
C VAL A 608 -25.69 -16.63 28.39
N SER A 609 -24.98 -15.73 27.69
CA SER A 609 -25.12 -15.61 26.25
C SER A 609 -24.67 -16.85 25.48
N LEU A 610 -23.65 -17.59 25.97
CA LEU A 610 -23.24 -18.85 25.38
C LEU A 610 -24.30 -19.94 25.59
N SER A 611 -24.92 -19.99 26.77
CA SER A 611 -26.01 -20.96 27.03
C SER A 611 -27.22 -20.79 26.08
N LEU A 612 -27.42 -19.59 25.51
CA LEU A 612 -28.47 -19.36 24.51
C LEU A 612 -28.24 -20.14 23.20
N LEU A 613 -27.00 -20.52 22.88
CA LEU A 613 -26.69 -21.32 21.69
C LEU A 613 -27.20 -22.76 21.81
N GLU A 614 -27.36 -23.26 23.04
CA GLU A 614 -27.85 -24.61 23.33
C GLU A 614 -29.38 -24.68 23.44
N LYS A 615 -30.06 -23.53 23.56
CA LYS A 615 -31.52 -23.45 23.66
C LYS A 615 -32.20 -23.56 22.29
N SER A 616 -33.38 -24.17 22.29
CA SER A 616 -34.26 -24.17 21.12
C SER A 616 -34.74 -22.76 20.79
N GLU A 617 -35.12 -22.55 19.54
CA GLU A 617 -35.60 -21.24 19.11
C GLU A 617 -36.88 -20.81 19.82
N ASP A 618 -37.80 -21.73 20.09
CA ASP A 618 -39.04 -21.42 20.82
C ASP A 618 -38.77 -21.02 22.28
N GLU A 619 -37.82 -21.65 22.94
CA GLU A 619 -37.39 -21.24 24.29
C GLU A 619 -36.84 -19.81 24.31
N ILE A 620 -36.10 -19.43 23.26
CA ILE A 620 -35.52 -18.09 23.14
C ILE A 620 -36.60 -17.06 22.80
N LEU A 621 -37.50 -17.38 21.87
CA LEU A 621 -38.59 -16.49 21.46
C LEU A 621 -39.58 -16.21 22.60
N ASN A 622 -39.68 -17.11 23.58
CA ASN A 622 -40.51 -16.96 24.76
C ASN A 622 -39.83 -16.19 25.91
N LEU A 623 -38.53 -15.86 25.80
CA LEU A 623 -37.87 -14.97 26.76
C LEU A 623 -38.48 -13.56 26.67
N GLU A 624 -38.45 -12.86 27.79
CA GLU A 624 -38.95 -11.49 27.90
C GLU A 624 -37.82 -10.49 27.72
N THR A 625 -38.12 -9.37 27.08
CA THR A 625 -37.23 -8.22 26.90
C THR A 625 -37.99 -6.91 27.10
N VAL A 626 -37.27 -5.83 27.34
CA VAL A 626 -37.86 -4.50 27.56
C VAL A 626 -38.54 -3.99 26.28
N ASP A 627 -39.80 -3.55 26.39
CA ASP A 627 -40.52 -2.89 25.31
C ASP A 627 -40.08 -1.44 25.17
N PHE A 628 -39.11 -1.19 24.32
CA PHE A 628 -38.57 0.15 24.07
C PHE A 628 -39.58 1.18 23.51
N LYS A 629 -40.80 0.77 23.11
CA LYS A 629 -41.85 1.71 22.65
C LYS A 629 -42.69 2.27 23.80
N THR A 630 -42.94 1.47 24.84
CA THR A 630 -43.91 1.82 25.90
C THR A 630 -43.30 1.85 27.31
N SER A 631 -42.07 1.37 27.48
CA SER A 631 -41.39 1.35 28.78
C SER A 631 -40.86 2.72 29.21
N ASN A 632 -40.87 2.95 30.52
CA ASN A 632 -40.26 4.13 31.17
C ASN A 632 -39.20 3.67 32.19
N ARG A 633 -38.21 4.52 32.50
CA ARG A 633 -37.03 4.14 33.32
C ARG A 633 -37.34 3.53 34.69
N TYR A 634 -38.54 3.76 35.22
CA TYR A 634 -38.97 3.30 36.54
C TYR A 634 -39.91 2.09 36.51
N ASN A 635 -40.45 1.72 35.34
CA ASN A 635 -41.32 0.55 35.20
C ASN A 635 -41.21 -0.03 33.77
N PRO A 636 -40.31 -1.00 33.54
CA PRO A 636 -40.11 -1.56 32.21
C PRO A 636 -41.27 -2.49 31.86
N ASN A 637 -42.06 -2.12 30.85
CA ASN A 637 -42.97 -3.06 30.21
C ASN A 637 -42.14 -4.15 29.52
N LEU A 638 -42.52 -5.41 29.74
CA LEU A 638 -41.85 -6.55 29.14
C LEU A 638 -42.69 -7.09 27.99
N ILE A 639 -42.03 -7.43 26.89
CA ILE A 639 -42.61 -8.15 25.75
C ILE A 639 -41.77 -9.38 25.46
N THR A 640 -42.38 -10.41 24.88
CA THR A 640 -41.61 -11.57 24.42
C THR A 640 -40.72 -11.17 23.25
N ILE A 641 -39.58 -11.86 23.11
CA ILE A 641 -38.71 -11.70 21.94
C ILE A 641 -39.49 -12.00 20.64
N ARG A 642 -40.44 -12.94 20.68
CA ARG A 642 -41.38 -13.19 19.58
C ARG A 642 -42.12 -11.92 19.15
N LYS A 643 -42.78 -11.24 20.10
CA LYS A 643 -43.52 -10.01 19.84
C LYS A 643 -42.59 -8.89 19.34
N PHE A 644 -41.38 -8.79 19.86
CA PHE A 644 -40.39 -7.83 19.35
C PHE A 644 -40.03 -8.10 17.87
N LEU A 645 -39.85 -9.37 17.51
CA LEU A 645 -39.56 -9.79 16.15
C LEU A 645 -40.75 -9.51 15.20
N ASP A 646 -41.97 -9.84 15.63
CA ASP A 646 -43.20 -9.59 14.87
C ASP A 646 -43.41 -8.09 14.63
N ASP A 647 -43.20 -7.25 15.65
CA ASP A 647 -43.24 -5.79 15.53
C ASP A 647 -42.22 -5.26 14.51
N LYS A 648 -41.05 -5.91 14.39
CA LYS A 648 -40.01 -5.53 13.43
C LYS A 648 -40.38 -5.97 12.01
N ILE A 649 -40.99 -7.15 11.86
CA ILE A 649 -41.56 -7.64 10.60
C ILE A 649 -42.67 -6.69 10.12
N GLU A 650 -43.57 -6.27 11.01
CA GLU A 650 -44.65 -5.35 10.64
C GLU A 650 -44.11 -4.00 10.19
N LYS A 651 -43.11 -3.46 10.91
CA LYS A 651 -42.42 -2.23 10.49
C LYS A 651 -41.72 -2.37 9.15
N SER A 652 -41.23 -3.55 8.80
CA SER A 652 -40.51 -3.75 7.53
C SER A 652 -41.43 -3.73 6.32
N ASN A 653 -42.68 -4.16 6.49
CA ASN A 653 -43.70 -4.11 5.44
C ASN A 653 -43.98 -2.67 4.94
N VAL A 654 -43.79 -1.65 5.78
CA VAL A 654 -44.02 -0.24 5.44
C VAL A 654 -43.17 0.22 4.26
N TYR A 655 -41.92 -0.24 4.17
CA TYR A 655 -40.99 0.16 3.09
C TYR A 655 -40.66 -0.97 2.12
N LEU A 656 -41.17 -2.19 2.35
CA LEU A 656 -41.04 -3.34 1.44
C LEU A 656 -41.58 -3.02 0.04
N THR A 657 -42.69 -2.28 -0.06
CA THR A 657 -43.29 -1.87 -1.35
C THR A 657 -42.36 -0.97 -2.16
N ALA A 658 -41.61 -0.08 -1.51
CA ALA A 658 -40.64 0.80 -2.16
C ALA A 658 -39.40 0.00 -2.62
N LEU A 659 -38.94 -0.96 -1.82
CA LEU A 659 -37.83 -1.85 -2.20
C LEU A 659 -38.14 -2.69 -3.46
N LYS A 660 -39.40 -3.14 -3.61
CA LYS A 660 -39.86 -3.92 -4.77
C LYS A 660 -39.88 -3.13 -6.09
N LYS A 661 -40.19 -1.83 -6.05
CA LYS A 661 -40.50 -1.00 -7.24
C LYS A 661 -39.29 -0.34 -7.92
N ARG A 662 -38.06 -0.61 -7.49
CA ARG A 662 -36.85 0.07 -8.00
C ARG A 662 -36.29 -0.60 -9.27
N ASN A 663 -35.93 0.22 -10.27
CA ASN A 663 -35.70 -0.14 -11.67
C ASN A 663 -34.38 -0.87 -11.99
N ASP A 664 -33.51 -1.11 -11.01
CA ASP A 664 -32.14 -1.57 -11.29
C ASP A 664 -32.08 -3.13 -11.37
N VAL A 665 -32.68 -3.84 -10.40
CA VAL A 665 -32.75 -5.32 -10.31
C VAL A 665 -33.95 -5.73 -9.41
N LYS A 666 -34.70 -6.80 -9.72
CA LYS A 666 -35.85 -7.28 -8.91
C LYS A 666 -35.42 -7.74 -7.50
N LEU A 667 -36.17 -7.38 -6.46
CA LEU A 667 -35.99 -7.93 -5.10
C LEU A 667 -36.46 -9.39 -5.09
N LYS A 668 -35.55 -10.33 -4.80
CA LYS A 668 -35.80 -11.78 -4.73
C LYS A 668 -36.34 -12.18 -3.36
N SER A 669 -35.65 -11.79 -2.29
CA SER A 669 -36.03 -12.12 -0.91
C SER A 669 -35.59 -11.03 0.08
N MET A 670 -36.27 -10.99 1.23
CA MET A 670 -35.89 -10.13 2.36
C MET A 670 -35.89 -10.94 3.65
N PHE A 671 -34.84 -10.75 4.45
CA PHE A 671 -34.67 -11.39 5.76
C PHE A 671 -34.50 -10.35 6.86
N ILE A 672 -35.00 -10.68 8.04
CA ILE A 672 -34.64 -10.02 9.30
C ILE A 672 -33.76 -10.98 10.09
N VAL A 673 -32.61 -10.52 10.55
CA VAL A 673 -31.69 -11.28 11.40
C VAL A 673 -31.56 -10.57 12.75
N LEU A 674 -32.10 -11.19 13.78
CA LEU A 674 -32.12 -10.66 15.15
C LEU A 674 -31.01 -11.31 15.98
N ARG A 675 -30.07 -10.50 16.48
CA ARG A 675 -29.11 -10.94 17.49
C ARG A 675 -29.69 -10.82 18.89
N ILE A 676 -29.48 -11.87 19.69
CA ILE A 676 -29.95 -11.98 21.06
C ILE A 676 -28.73 -12.21 21.94
N GLY A 677 -28.46 -11.25 22.82
CA GLY A 677 -27.24 -11.23 23.62
C GLY A 677 -26.00 -10.95 22.76
N LEU A 678 -24.94 -11.72 22.98
CA LEU A 678 -23.66 -11.58 22.30
C LEU A 678 -23.51 -12.50 21.08
N HIS A 679 -24.05 -13.72 21.15
CA HIS A 679 -23.70 -14.78 20.19
C HIS A 679 -24.87 -15.29 19.34
N ARG A 680 -26.09 -15.33 19.86
CA ARG A 680 -27.23 -15.99 19.20
C ARG A 680 -27.86 -15.11 18.12
N LEU A 681 -28.20 -15.69 16.98
CA LEU A 681 -28.90 -15.12 15.83
C LEU A 681 -30.19 -15.92 15.56
N ILE A 682 -31.28 -15.20 15.34
CA ILE A 682 -32.55 -15.75 14.83
C ILE A 682 -32.88 -15.06 13.53
N SER A 683 -33.16 -15.83 12.48
CA SER A 683 -33.50 -15.29 11.18
C SER A 683 -34.97 -15.53 10.81
N ARG A 684 -35.59 -14.58 10.11
CA ARG A 684 -36.94 -14.70 9.53
C ARG A 684 -36.97 -14.16 8.12
N ARG A 685 -37.51 -14.95 7.19
CA ARG A 685 -37.83 -14.49 5.84
C ARG A 685 -39.14 -13.71 5.89
N VAL A 686 -39.10 -12.47 5.40
CA VAL A 686 -40.26 -11.56 5.38
C VAL A 686 -40.87 -11.46 3.99
N TYR A 687 -40.08 -11.75 2.94
CA TYR A 687 -40.55 -11.68 1.56
C TYR A 687 -39.80 -12.65 0.65
N ARG A 688 -40.50 -13.17 -0.35
CA ARG A 688 -39.96 -13.93 -1.49
C ARG A 688 -40.75 -13.59 -2.76
N SER A 689 -40.08 -13.47 -3.90
CA SER A 689 -40.71 -12.96 -5.13
C SER A 689 -41.67 -13.93 -5.86
N ASN A 690 -41.76 -15.18 -5.40
CA ASN A 690 -42.59 -16.25 -5.95
C ASN A 690 -43.62 -16.80 -4.94
N GLU A 691 -43.76 -16.15 -3.79
CA GLU A 691 -44.77 -16.38 -2.73
C GLU A 691 -45.62 -15.12 -2.60
#